data_AF-A0A401R5Y7-F1
#
_entry.id   AF-A0A401R5Y7-F1
#
_cell.length_a   1.000
_cell.length_b   1.000
_cell.length_c   1.000
_cell.angle_alpha   90.00
_cell.angle_beta   90.00
_cell.angle_gamma   90.00
#
_symmetry.space_group_name_H-M   'P 1'
#
loop_
_entity.id
_entity.type
_entity.pdbx_description
1 polymer ?
#
loop_
_entity_poly.entity_id
_entity_poly.type
_entity_poly.pdbx_seq_one_letter_code
_entity_poly.pdbx_strand_id
1 'polypeptide(L)'
;MLFTAGAVQAAPAGADAPSQPAYLAEQLRHAPVYVSDQMPRVVPRSTAPAFAAEAKRLRVPTYVVVLPFTSSGSGSGLLAAIHDHLGRKGLYVAVSETGLSEVQSYGVSVPGAADAKTATLYELPYDATPREVFRHFVDLLTSGQAHQRAEAARAAYGGAENSHEPPALHTTQTDRENQSFLTGTLVAGVPLSALLITHHARGRRRPRPGSVLRRGWPLPIGAVALAGLLALAASQVFSDTSTGDGSVPTAADLRARIDRVSAGLRHDPLYVDPESPSPLDAAERAELRERLAALPVPVLVVALPSSMDDESGGDQDRLAAALHDRLHRDALFVTAELPSGYVSVADYGTHVDTSALYDASRDPAAGERDLSTLGPRLDKLLASIAKAPKTETAGAPLPPSPVEDPVAQRKLPGLFTGDFHPGLFIGALAALLLFGLVVTVGAILRALGRRGARAAAAAAAPVEPRPAWLRHTAREELAALTVALEPATGLSEAARRRAWECLDAAALLIDGDSDGLIDDDATPASLACAIVLARVGRTAARKSSAATHVCHRNPLHGAATGPAGKRPAGGRGAAPRPVCAACRETPGEMLRLPGPDASGRRSHSPYPGHPGPLATLAKGTGIDQLTREVRESFGVN
;
A
#
# COMPACT_ATOMS: atom_id res chain seq x y z
N MET A 1 22.19 -23.02 -39.60
CA MET A 1 23.38 -23.59 -38.93
C MET A 1 22.88 -24.59 -37.91
N LEU A 2 23.34 -25.84 -38.04
CA LEU A 2 22.88 -26.98 -37.23
C LEU A 2 23.34 -26.83 -35.78
N PHE A 3 22.38 -26.89 -34.85
CA PHE A 3 22.61 -26.91 -33.41
C PHE A 3 23.15 -28.28 -33.01
N THR A 4 24.42 -28.36 -32.65
CA THR A 4 24.96 -29.51 -31.92
C THR A 4 24.65 -29.30 -30.44
N ALA A 5 23.60 -29.94 -29.94
CA ALA A 5 23.43 -30.19 -28.52
C ALA A 5 24.64 -31.03 -28.06
N GLY A 6 25.49 -30.47 -27.21
CA GLY A 6 26.62 -31.20 -26.63
C GLY A 6 26.09 -32.37 -25.82
N ALA A 7 26.39 -33.59 -26.26
CA ALA A 7 26.15 -34.79 -25.46
C ALA A 7 27.04 -34.72 -24.22
N VAL A 8 26.41 -34.64 -23.04
CA VAL A 8 27.12 -34.86 -21.78
C VAL A 8 27.45 -36.35 -21.70
N GLN A 9 28.73 -36.66 -21.49
CA GLN A 9 29.18 -38.02 -21.29
C GLN A 9 28.67 -38.50 -19.92
N ALA A 10 28.00 -39.66 -19.89
CA ALA A 10 27.61 -40.30 -18.63
C ALA A 10 28.86 -40.51 -17.77
N ALA A 11 28.83 -40.07 -16.52
CA ALA A 11 29.91 -40.35 -15.58
C ALA A 11 29.99 -41.88 -15.34
N PRO A 12 31.19 -42.48 -15.30
CA PRO A 12 31.33 -43.89 -14.96
C PRO A 12 30.89 -44.09 -13.50
N ALA A 13 29.78 -44.80 -13.31
CA ALA A 13 29.32 -45.27 -12.01
C ALA A 13 30.11 -46.52 -11.63
N GLY A 14 31.37 -46.33 -11.22
CA GLY A 14 32.28 -47.39 -10.78
C GLY A 14 32.90 -47.06 -9.41
N ALA A 15 33.84 -47.89 -8.95
CA ALA A 15 34.66 -47.59 -7.76
C ALA A 15 35.37 -46.22 -7.87
N ASP A 16 35.62 -45.78 -9.11
CA ASP A 16 36.27 -44.53 -9.52
C ASP A 16 35.28 -43.38 -9.86
N ALA A 17 34.06 -43.37 -9.30
CA ALA A 17 33.15 -42.25 -9.51
C ALA A 17 33.87 -40.94 -9.10
N PRO A 18 34.02 -39.97 -10.03
CA PRO A 18 34.82 -38.79 -9.78
C PRO A 18 34.25 -38.01 -8.60
N SER A 19 35.11 -37.45 -7.76
CA SER A 19 34.70 -36.51 -6.73
C SER A 19 33.90 -35.36 -7.36
N GLN A 20 33.01 -34.72 -6.61
CA GLN A 20 32.23 -33.59 -7.10
C GLN A 20 33.10 -32.51 -7.80
N PRO A 21 34.24 -32.06 -7.23
CA PRO A 21 35.13 -31.13 -7.92
C PRO A 21 35.71 -31.68 -9.24
N ALA A 22 36.06 -32.97 -9.30
CA ALA A 22 36.58 -33.60 -10.51
C ALA A 22 35.52 -33.71 -11.60
N TYR A 23 34.28 -34.05 -11.24
CA TYR A 23 33.14 -34.07 -12.16
C TYR A 23 32.87 -32.66 -12.71
N LEU A 24 32.75 -31.66 -11.85
CA LEU A 24 32.51 -30.27 -12.27
C LEU A 24 33.65 -29.73 -13.13
N ALA A 25 34.91 -30.06 -12.82
CA ALA A 25 36.06 -29.71 -13.65
C ALA A 25 35.96 -30.34 -15.06
N GLU A 26 35.51 -31.60 -15.17
CA GLU A 26 35.28 -32.25 -16.47
C GLU A 26 34.19 -31.53 -17.27
N GLN A 27 33.09 -31.14 -16.62
CA GLN A 27 32.04 -30.36 -17.29
C GLN A 27 32.59 -29.01 -17.77
N LEU A 28 33.41 -28.35 -16.96
CA LEU A 28 34.05 -27.07 -17.30
C LEU A 28 35.12 -27.18 -18.39
N ARG A 29 35.68 -28.38 -18.62
CA ARG A 29 36.56 -28.63 -19.78
C ARG A 29 35.80 -28.50 -21.10
N HIS A 30 34.54 -28.93 -21.12
CA HIS A 30 33.67 -28.91 -22.30
C HIS A 30 33.08 -27.52 -22.56
N ALA A 31 32.59 -26.85 -21.51
CA ALA A 31 32.03 -25.52 -21.59
C ALA A 31 32.41 -24.69 -20.35
N PRO A 32 32.80 -23.41 -20.49
CA PRO A 32 33.23 -22.60 -19.34
C PRO A 32 32.10 -22.28 -18.35
N VAL A 33 30.85 -22.64 -18.67
CA VAL A 33 29.70 -22.48 -17.78
C VAL A 33 29.02 -23.83 -17.64
N TYR A 34 28.83 -24.24 -16.40
CA TYR A 34 28.04 -25.40 -16.04
C TYR A 34 26.81 -24.97 -15.22
N VAL A 35 25.62 -25.33 -15.69
CA VAL A 35 24.37 -25.17 -14.96
C VAL A 35 23.89 -26.57 -14.61
N SER A 36 23.64 -26.82 -13.33
CA SER A 36 23.08 -28.07 -12.82
C SER A 36 21.70 -28.36 -13.43
N ASP A 37 21.38 -29.64 -13.63
CA ASP A 37 20.00 -30.08 -13.94
C ASP A 37 19.18 -30.42 -12.68
N GLN A 38 19.66 -30.09 -11.49
CA GLN A 38 18.94 -30.31 -10.23
C GLN A 38 17.92 -29.21 -9.91
N MET A 39 17.96 -28.09 -10.64
CA MET A 39 17.07 -26.92 -10.45
C MET A 39 16.46 -26.38 -11.76
N PRO A 40 15.98 -27.23 -12.69
CA PRO A 40 15.51 -26.78 -13.99
C PRO A 40 14.33 -25.80 -13.87
N ARG A 41 13.57 -25.81 -12.77
CA ARG A 41 12.45 -24.89 -12.55
C ARG A 41 12.88 -23.50 -12.09
N VAL A 42 14.12 -23.29 -11.64
CA VAL A 42 14.69 -21.98 -11.24
C VAL A 42 15.70 -21.50 -12.27
N VAL A 43 16.68 -22.34 -12.61
CA VAL A 43 17.71 -22.04 -13.62
C VAL A 43 17.80 -23.18 -14.63
N PRO A 44 17.03 -23.12 -15.72
CA PRO A 44 17.12 -24.12 -16.79
C PRO A 44 18.53 -24.18 -17.39
N ARG A 45 19.02 -25.37 -17.75
CA ARG A 45 20.34 -25.54 -18.39
C ARG A 45 20.47 -24.79 -19.72
N SER A 46 19.36 -24.62 -20.43
CA SER A 46 19.26 -23.79 -21.63
C SER A 46 19.64 -22.32 -21.42
N THR A 47 19.76 -21.84 -20.17
CA THR A 47 20.25 -20.50 -19.83
C THR A 47 21.78 -20.38 -19.80
N ALA A 48 22.54 -21.48 -19.82
CA ALA A 48 24.02 -21.46 -19.78
C ALA A 48 24.68 -20.54 -20.82
N PRO A 49 24.18 -20.41 -22.07
CA PRO A 49 24.71 -19.45 -23.04
C PRO A 49 24.60 -17.98 -22.58
N ALA A 50 23.57 -17.62 -21.81
CA ALA A 50 23.41 -16.27 -21.27
C ALA A 50 24.48 -15.96 -20.22
N PHE A 51 24.72 -16.88 -19.28
CA PHE A 51 25.85 -16.79 -18.34
C PHE A 51 27.19 -16.68 -19.09
N ALA A 52 27.38 -17.48 -20.14
CA ALA A 52 28.61 -17.44 -20.94
C ALA A 52 28.77 -16.09 -21.67
N ALA A 53 27.68 -15.45 -22.09
CA ALA A 53 27.70 -14.12 -22.69
C ALA A 53 28.11 -13.05 -21.67
N GLU A 54 27.57 -13.11 -20.44
CA GLU A 54 27.97 -12.21 -19.35
C GLU A 54 29.44 -12.41 -18.96
N ALA A 55 29.88 -13.67 -18.80
CA ALA A 55 31.26 -14.01 -18.47
C ALA A 55 32.26 -13.46 -19.49
N LYS A 56 31.93 -13.45 -20.78
CA LYS A 56 32.78 -12.88 -21.84
C LYS A 56 33.02 -11.38 -21.68
N ARG A 57 32.13 -10.63 -21.04
CA ARG A 57 32.28 -9.17 -20.81
C ARG A 57 33.47 -8.85 -19.91
N LEU A 58 33.87 -9.78 -19.04
CA LEU A 58 35.00 -9.61 -18.10
C LEU A 58 36.37 -9.63 -18.78
N ARG A 59 36.47 -10.08 -20.04
CA ARG A 59 37.72 -10.18 -20.82
C ARG A 59 38.83 -11.02 -20.18
N VAL A 60 38.48 -11.85 -19.19
CA VAL A 60 39.34 -12.88 -18.59
C VAL A 60 38.67 -14.24 -18.73
N PRO A 61 39.42 -15.35 -18.86
CA PRO A 61 38.83 -16.68 -18.80
C PRO A 61 38.02 -16.82 -17.51
N THR A 62 36.74 -17.12 -17.63
CA THR A 62 35.81 -17.16 -16.49
C THR A 62 35.07 -18.50 -16.52
N TYR A 63 35.12 -19.22 -15.40
CA TYR A 63 34.49 -20.52 -15.20
C TYR A 63 33.37 -20.38 -14.18
N VAL A 64 32.14 -20.74 -14.57
CA VAL A 64 30.94 -20.55 -13.73
C VAL A 64 30.30 -21.89 -13.47
N VAL A 65 30.01 -22.18 -12.21
CA VAL A 65 29.19 -23.34 -11.80
C VAL A 65 27.93 -22.83 -11.09
N VAL A 66 26.76 -23.28 -11.54
CA VAL A 66 25.46 -22.96 -10.93
C VAL A 66 24.88 -24.23 -10.31
N LEU A 67 24.77 -24.27 -8.98
CA LEU A 67 24.43 -25.46 -8.18
C LEU A 67 23.28 -25.14 -7.19
N PRO A 68 22.41 -26.09 -6.82
CA PRO A 68 21.27 -25.85 -5.90
C PRO A 68 21.68 -25.45 -4.50
N PHE A 69 22.76 -26.04 -4.01
CA PHE A 69 23.30 -25.72 -2.72
C PHE A 69 24.82 -25.71 -2.80
N THR A 70 25.42 -24.80 -2.04
CA THR A 70 26.81 -24.93 -1.62
C THR A 70 26.79 -25.27 -0.14
N SER A 71 27.29 -26.45 0.22
CA SER A 71 27.33 -27.00 1.57
C SER A 71 27.65 -25.93 2.60
N SER A 72 26.64 -25.47 3.34
CA SER A 72 26.73 -24.37 4.31
C SER A 72 27.48 -24.73 5.61
N GLY A 73 28.16 -25.88 5.66
CA GLY A 73 28.88 -26.35 6.85
C GLY A 73 30.35 -26.74 6.64
N SER A 74 30.82 -26.93 5.41
CA SER A 74 32.22 -27.32 5.12
C SER A 74 32.50 -27.13 3.63
N GLY A 75 33.28 -26.13 3.24
CA GLY A 75 33.67 -25.99 1.83
C GLY A 75 34.12 -24.61 1.33
N SER A 76 34.81 -23.80 2.12
CA SER A 76 35.77 -22.86 1.51
C SER A 76 36.80 -23.72 0.76
N GLY A 77 36.75 -23.77 -0.57
CA GLY A 77 37.66 -24.60 -1.36
C GLY A 77 37.05 -25.47 -2.46
N LEU A 78 35.73 -25.45 -2.70
CA LEU A 78 35.16 -26.14 -3.86
C LEU A 78 35.79 -25.61 -5.16
N LEU A 79 35.83 -24.27 -5.32
CA LEU A 79 36.46 -23.66 -6.50
C LEU A 79 37.97 -23.96 -6.59
N ALA A 80 38.64 -24.11 -5.45
CA ALA A 80 40.06 -24.50 -5.42
C ALA A 80 40.25 -25.94 -5.91
N ALA A 81 39.46 -26.88 -5.41
CA ALA A 81 39.52 -28.27 -5.86
C ALA A 81 39.14 -28.40 -7.35
N ILE A 82 38.14 -27.66 -7.83
CA ILE A 82 37.80 -27.61 -9.26
C ILE A 82 38.98 -27.09 -10.07
N HIS A 83 39.63 -26.00 -9.62
CA HIS A 83 40.81 -25.46 -10.28
C HIS A 83 41.95 -26.47 -10.32
N ASP A 84 42.21 -27.21 -9.24
CA ASP A 84 43.27 -28.22 -9.18
C ASP A 84 43.04 -29.36 -10.19
N HIS A 85 41.79 -29.76 -10.40
CA HIS A 85 41.42 -30.76 -11.41
C HIS A 85 41.35 -30.21 -12.84
N LEU A 86 40.97 -28.94 -13.02
CA LEU A 86 40.83 -28.31 -14.34
C LEU A 86 42.17 -27.79 -14.88
N GLY A 87 43.05 -27.29 -14.01
CA GLY A 87 44.38 -26.79 -14.31
C GLY A 87 44.41 -25.54 -15.19
N ARG A 88 43.32 -24.76 -15.25
CA ARG A 88 43.22 -23.57 -16.12
C ARG A 88 43.22 -22.27 -15.32
N LYS A 89 43.96 -21.27 -15.81
CA LYS A 89 43.94 -19.92 -15.24
C LYS A 89 42.61 -19.23 -15.56
N GLY A 90 42.06 -18.49 -14.61
CA GLY A 90 40.79 -17.77 -14.79
C GLY A 90 40.14 -17.31 -13.49
N LEU A 91 39.02 -16.61 -13.63
CA LEU A 91 38.08 -16.31 -12.55
C LEU A 91 37.10 -17.47 -12.42
N TYR A 92 36.98 -18.04 -11.23
CA TYR A 92 36.05 -19.11 -10.90
C TYR A 92 34.94 -18.53 -10.04
N VAL A 93 33.69 -18.83 -10.39
CA VAL A 93 32.50 -18.29 -9.75
C VAL A 93 31.51 -19.44 -9.49
N ALA A 94 31.11 -19.59 -8.24
CA ALA A 94 30.01 -20.46 -7.84
C ALA A 94 28.78 -19.62 -7.53
N VAL A 95 27.66 -19.98 -8.15
CA VAL A 95 26.35 -19.33 -7.97
C VAL A 95 25.38 -20.39 -7.47
N SER A 96 24.57 -20.06 -6.48
CA SER A 96 23.44 -20.86 -6.00
C SER A 96 22.15 -20.05 -6.03
N GLU A 97 21.03 -20.69 -5.68
CA GLU A 97 19.73 -20.02 -5.54
C GLU A 97 19.78 -18.87 -4.52
N THR A 98 20.65 -19.01 -3.51
CA THR A 98 20.91 -17.99 -2.48
C THR A 98 21.88 -16.88 -2.90
N GLY A 99 22.38 -16.91 -4.14
CA GLY A 99 23.28 -15.90 -4.70
C GLY A 99 24.72 -16.38 -4.92
N LEU A 100 25.71 -15.49 -4.77
CA LEU A 100 27.12 -15.83 -4.98
C LEU A 100 27.72 -16.53 -3.76
N SER A 101 27.96 -17.83 -3.88
CA SER A 101 28.54 -18.65 -2.81
C SER A 101 30.06 -18.45 -2.71
N GLU A 102 30.79 -18.54 -3.82
CA GLU A 102 32.25 -18.45 -3.85
C GLU A 102 32.75 -17.75 -5.12
N VAL A 103 33.82 -16.95 -4.98
CA VAL A 103 34.48 -16.25 -6.10
C VAL A 103 35.98 -16.29 -5.85
N GLN A 104 36.75 -16.90 -6.75
CA GLN A 104 38.20 -17.01 -6.63
C GLN A 104 38.91 -16.79 -7.98
N SER A 105 40.07 -16.15 -7.97
CA SER A 105 40.89 -15.93 -9.17
C SER A 105 42.18 -16.73 -9.10
N TYR A 106 42.46 -17.54 -10.12
CA TYR A 106 43.70 -18.31 -10.22
C TYR A 106 44.51 -17.92 -11.45
N GLY A 107 45.72 -17.42 -11.24
CA GLY A 107 46.64 -17.04 -12.31
C GLY A 107 46.19 -15.84 -13.17
N VAL A 108 45.14 -15.13 -12.75
CA VAL A 108 44.63 -13.88 -13.34
C VAL A 108 44.39 -12.86 -12.23
N SER A 109 44.48 -11.57 -12.55
CA SER A 109 44.14 -10.49 -11.62
C SER A 109 42.78 -9.91 -11.98
N VAL A 110 41.83 -10.02 -11.05
CA VAL A 110 40.49 -9.41 -11.17
C VAL A 110 40.27 -8.55 -9.92
N PRO A 111 40.83 -7.31 -9.91
CA PRO A 111 40.72 -6.44 -8.75
C PRO A 111 39.24 -6.13 -8.45
N GLY A 112 38.89 -6.13 -7.17
CA GLY A 112 37.53 -5.87 -6.73
C GLY A 112 36.56 -7.06 -6.83
N ALA A 113 37.00 -8.28 -7.15
CA ALA A 113 36.11 -9.45 -7.19
C ALA A 113 35.45 -9.77 -5.83
N ALA A 114 36.19 -9.67 -4.73
CA ALA A 114 35.63 -9.85 -3.39
C ALA A 114 34.64 -8.73 -3.01
N ASP A 115 34.94 -7.49 -3.41
CA ASP A 115 34.05 -6.36 -3.19
C ASP A 115 32.79 -6.45 -4.05
N ALA A 116 32.91 -6.85 -5.32
CA ALA A 116 31.78 -7.07 -6.21
C ALA A 116 30.88 -8.19 -5.69
N LYS A 117 31.44 -9.29 -5.16
CA LYS A 117 30.67 -10.33 -4.47
C LYS A 117 29.89 -9.73 -3.30
N THR A 118 30.55 -8.91 -2.48
CA THR A 118 29.90 -8.31 -1.29
C THR A 118 28.80 -7.32 -1.69
N ALA A 119 29.06 -6.43 -2.64
CA ALA A 119 28.05 -5.51 -3.16
C ALA A 119 26.86 -6.28 -3.74
N THR A 120 27.09 -7.34 -4.50
CA THR A 120 26.02 -8.18 -5.06
C THR A 120 25.16 -8.82 -3.97
N LEU A 121 25.77 -9.30 -2.88
CA LEU A 121 25.05 -9.90 -1.74
C LEU A 121 24.09 -8.91 -1.06
N TYR A 122 24.47 -7.62 -0.97
CA TYR A 122 23.67 -6.62 -0.25
C TYR A 122 22.72 -5.82 -1.16
N GLU A 123 23.04 -5.69 -2.45
CA GLU A 123 22.26 -4.84 -3.37
C GLU A 123 21.12 -5.57 -4.07
N LEU A 124 21.15 -6.91 -4.08
CA LEU A 124 20.09 -7.71 -4.69
C LEU A 124 19.15 -8.29 -3.62
N PRO A 125 17.83 -8.27 -3.88
CA PRO A 125 16.84 -8.93 -3.02
C PRO A 125 16.92 -10.45 -3.14
N TYR A 126 16.25 -11.13 -2.21
CA TYR A 126 16.22 -12.60 -2.14
C TYR A 126 15.58 -13.26 -3.37
N ASP A 127 14.66 -12.58 -4.06
CA ASP A 127 13.98 -13.10 -5.26
C ASP A 127 14.82 -12.97 -6.55
N ALA A 128 16.02 -12.39 -6.47
CA ALA A 128 16.92 -12.28 -7.62
C ALA A 128 17.33 -13.68 -8.12
N THR A 129 17.14 -13.93 -9.41
CA THR A 129 17.53 -15.21 -10.01
C THR A 129 19.06 -15.36 -10.09
N PRO A 130 19.62 -16.58 -10.09
CA PRO A 130 21.06 -16.80 -10.26
C PRO A 130 21.67 -16.11 -11.49
N ARG A 131 20.88 -15.95 -12.58
CA ARG A 131 21.32 -15.23 -13.78
C ARG A 131 21.45 -13.73 -13.52
N GLU A 132 20.52 -13.13 -12.80
CA GLU A 132 20.55 -11.72 -12.43
C GLU A 132 21.65 -11.42 -11.43
N VAL A 133 21.85 -12.32 -10.47
CA VAL A 133 22.97 -12.29 -9.53
C VAL A 133 24.31 -12.26 -10.27
N PHE A 134 24.51 -13.19 -11.21
CA PHE A 134 25.75 -13.24 -11.97
C PHE A 134 25.92 -12.02 -12.89
N ARG A 135 24.86 -11.55 -13.54
CA ARG A 135 24.87 -10.34 -14.37
C ARG A 135 25.26 -9.11 -13.56
N HIS A 136 24.65 -8.90 -12.39
CA HIS A 136 24.94 -7.76 -11.51
C HIS A 136 26.39 -7.78 -11.01
N PHE A 137 26.90 -8.96 -10.67
CA PHE A 137 28.31 -9.15 -10.33
C PHE A 137 29.26 -8.76 -11.47
N VAL A 138 28.95 -9.17 -12.70
CA VAL A 138 29.70 -8.77 -13.90
C VAL A 138 29.59 -7.26 -14.14
N ASP A 139 28.43 -6.65 -13.95
CA ASP A 139 28.22 -5.21 -14.07
C ASP A 139 29.10 -4.44 -13.07
N LEU A 140 29.14 -4.88 -11.80
CA LEU A 140 29.98 -4.29 -10.77
C LEU A 140 31.47 -4.41 -11.09
N LEU A 141 31.93 -5.58 -11.54
CA LEU A 141 33.31 -5.78 -11.97
C LEU A 141 33.70 -4.89 -13.15
N THR A 142 32.83 -4.77 -14.14
CA THR A 142 33.08 -3.95 -15.33
C THR A 142 32.95 -2.45 -15.09
N SER A 143 32.24 -2.04 -14.02
CA SER A 143 32.07 -0.63 -13.65
C SER A 143 33.34 0.02 -13.06
N GLY A 144 34.23 -0.79 -12.47
CA GLY A 144 35.38 -0.29 -11.70
C GLY A 144 35.03 0.31 -10.34
N GLN A 145 33.75 0.26 -9.92
CA GLN A 145 33.27 0.86 -8.67
C GLN A 145 32.97 -0.18 -7.57
N ALA A 146 33.37 -1.44 -7.75
CA ALA A 146 33.06 -2.55 -6.84
C ALA A 146 33.33 -2.22 -5.37
N HIS A 147 34.49 -1.63 -5.05
CA HIS A 147 34.85 -1.27 -3.68
C HIS A 147 33.91 -0.21 -3.07
N GLN A 148 33.67 0.89 -3.80
CA GLN A 148 32.78 1.96 -3.35
C GLN A 148 31.33 1.44 -3.16
N ARG A 149 30.86 0.61 -4.07
CA ARG A 149 29.53 -0.02 -4.01
C ARG A 149 29.41 -0.97 -2.82
N ALA A 150 30.44 -1.77 -2.55
CA ALA A 150 30.45 -2.69 -1.41
C ALA A 150 30.36 -1.94 -0.07
N GLU A 151 31.14 -0.87 0.10
CA GLU A 151 31.09 -0.04 1.31
C GLU A 151 29.74 0.66 1.47
N ALA A 152 29.20 1.23 0.40
CA ALA A 152 27.88 1.86 0.41
C ALA A 152 26.76 0.85 0.75
N ALA A 153 26.82 -0.35 0.17
CA ALA A 153 25.84 -1.40 0.41
C ALA A 153 25.94 -1.95 1.84
N ARG A 154 27.15 -2.14 2.39
CA ARG A 154 27.34 -2.49 3.81
C ARG A 154 26.78 -1.42 4.75
N ALA A 155 27.02 -0.15 4.45
CA ALA A 155 26.49 0.95 5.25
C ALA A 155 24.95 1.04 5.20
N ALA A 156 24.35 0.76 4.03
CA ALA A 156 22.91 0.78 3.85
C ALA A 156 22.20 -0.46 4.42
N TYR A 157 22.83 -1.64 4.30
CA TYR A 157 22.15 -2.94 4.47
C TYR A 157 22.81 -3.88 5.50
N GLY A 158 23.98 -3.55 6.03
CA GLY A 158 24.78 -4.42 6.92
C GLY A 158 24.51 -4.28 8.43
N GLY A 159 23.51 -3.50 8.84
CA GLY A 159 23.21 -3.23 10.26
C GLY A 159 22.50 -4.38 10.99
N ALA A 160 22.74 -4.51 12.31
CA ALA A 160 22.16 -5.56 13.16
C ALA A 160 20.67 -5.36 13.51
N GLU A 161 20.12 -4.18 13.24
CA GLU A 161 18.70 -3.86 13.46
C GLU A 161 18.09 -3.41 12.13
N ASN A 162 17.26 -4.26 11.52
CA ASN A 162 16.37 -3.95 10.40
C ASN A 162 17.01 -3.08 9.30
N SER A 163 18.09 -3.57 8.69
CA SER A 163 18.50 -3.06 7.38
C SER A 163 17.31 -3.18 6.42
N HIS A 164 17.05 -2.12 5.66
CA HIS A 164 15.99 -2.13 4.66
C HIS A 164 16.34 -3.21 3.64
N GLU A 165 15.56 -4.28 3.53
CA GLU A 165 15.79 -5.24 2.44
C GLU A 165 15.63 -4.49 1.09
N PRO A 166 16.50 -4.74 0.10
CA PRO A 166 16.30 -4.22 -1.23
C PRO A 166 14.88 -4.56 -1.72
N PRO A 167 14.20 -3.67 -2.47
CA PRO A 167 12.90 -3.99 -3.05
C PRO A 167 12.99 -5.24 -3.94
N ALA A 168 11.97 -6.10 -3.86
CA ALA A 168 11.85 -7.27 -4.72
C ALA A 168 11.99 -6.90 -6.21
N LEU A 169 12.66 -7.76 -6.98
CA LEU A 169 12.86 -7.56 -8.43
C LEU A 169 11.65 -8.02 -9.24
N HIS A 170 10.95 -9.05 -8.77
CA HIS A 170 9.93 -9.75 -9.51
C HIS A 170 8.57 -9.61 -8.86
N THR A 171 7.56 -9.32 -9.68
CA THR A 171 6.16 -9.35 -9.25
C THR A 171 5.79 -10.79 -8.89
N THR A 172 5.44 -11.06 -7.63
CA THR A 172 4.90 -12.36 -7.19
C THR A 172 3.44 -12.53 -7.61
N GLN A 173 2.90 -13.74 -7.46
CA GLN A 173 1.47 -13.97 -7.66
C GLN A 173 0.61 -13.12 -6.70
N THR A 174 1.02 -13.03 -5.44
CA THR A 174 0.36 -12.18 -4.43
C THR A 174 0.44 -10.70 -4.82
N ASP A 175 1.57 -10.23 -5.33
CA ASP A 175 1.70 -8.85 -5.81
C ASP A 175 0.78 -8.60 -7.01
N ARG A 176 0.68 -9.57 -7.93
CA ARG A 176 -0.24 -9.48 -9.07
C ARG A 176 -1.70 -9.43 -8.63
N GLU A 177 -2.09 -10.20 -7.62
CA GLU A 177 -3.43 -10.16 -7.02
C GLU A 177 -3.70 -8.78 -6.40
N ASN A 178 -2.76 -8.24 -5.62
CA ASN A 178 -2.85 -6.89 -5.04
C ASN A 178 -2.94 -5.79 -6.12
N GLN A 179 -2.13 -5.88 -7.18
CA GLN A 179 -2.19 -4.97 -8.33
C GLN A 179 -3.56 -5.06 -9.03
N SER A 180 -4.10 -6.26 -9.19
CA SER A 180 -5.42 -6.50 -9.80
C SER A 180 -6.53 -5.90 -8.93
N PHE A 181 -6.48 -6.13 -7.60
CA PHE A 181 -7.40 -5.55 -6.63
C PHE A 181 -7.39 -4.02 -6.63
N LEU A 182 -6.20 -3.40 -6.58
CA LEU A 182 -6.04 -1.95 -6.63
C LEU A 182 -6.54 -1.38 -7.96
N THR A 183 -6.22 -2.05 -9.07
CA THR A 183 -6.68 -1.65 -10.41
C THR A 183 -8.20 -1.67 -10.48
N GLY A 184 -8.85 -2.75 -10.01
CA GLY A 184 -10.31 -2.82 -9.92
C GLY A 184 -10.89 -1.68 -9.08
N THR A 185 -10.30 -1.43 -7.91
CA THR A 185 -10.72 -0.36 -6.99
C THR A 185 -10.69 1.00 -7.67
N LEU A 186 -9.60 1.32 -8.38
CA LEU A 186 -9.43 2.61 -9.05
C LEU A 186 -10.31 2.75 -10.30
N VAL A 187 -10.41 1.70 -11.12
CA VAL A 187 -11.20 1.69 -12.37
C VAL A 187 -12.69 1.89 -12.10
N ALA A 188 -13.22 1.34 -11.01
CA ALA A 188 -14.61 1.61 -10.60
C ALA A 188 -14.74 2.89 -9.77
N GLY A 189 -13.90 3.04 -8.73
CA GLY A 189 -14.09 4.05 -7.69
C GLY A 189 -13.87 5.47 -8.17
N VAL A 190 -12.82 5.74 -8.96
CA VAL A 190 -12.48 7.09 -9.41
C VAL A 190 -13.53 7.63 -10.39
N PRO A 191 -13.92 6.91 -11.47
CA PRO A 191 -14.94 7.39 -12.40
C PRO A 191 -16.32 7.51 -11.77
N LEU A 192 -16.72 6.56 -10.91
CA LEU A 192 -18.02 6.63 -10.23
C LEU A 192 -18.08 7.81 -9.25
N SER A 193 -17.03 8.05 -8.48
CA SER A 193 -16.94 9.21 -7.58
C SER A 193 -17.04 10.51 -8.38
N ALA A 194 -16.26 10.64 -9.46
CA ALA A 194 -16.30 11.80 -10.33
C ALA A 194 -17.69 12.03 -10.93
N LEU A 195 -18.36 10.96 -11.39
CA LEU A 195 -19.70 11.01 -11.95
C LEU A 195 -20.73 11.49 -10.90
N LEU A 196 -20.78 10.87 -9.73
CA LEU A 196 -21.74 11.17 -8.66
C LEU A 196 -21.55 12.60 -8.12
N ILE A 197 -20.31 12.97 -7.81
CA ILE A 197 -19.99 14.31 -7.30
C ILE A 197 -20.32 15.38 -8.34
N THR A 198 -19.97 15.15 -9.62
CA THR A 198 -20.24 16.12 -10.69
C THR A 198 -21.74 16.23 -10.98
N HIS A 199 -22.48 15.12 -10.98
CA HIS A 199 -23.92 15.11 -11.14
C HIS A 199 -24.61 15.94 -10.04
N HIS A 200 -24.24 15.70 -8.79
CA HIS A 200 -24.76 16.44 -7.64
C HIS A 200 -24.39 17.92 -7.67
N ALA A 201 -23.15 18.26 -8.04
CA ALA A 201 -22.71 19.63 -8.18
C ALA A 201 -23.48 20.36 -9.30
N ARG A 202 -23.81 19.69 -10.40
CA ARG A 202 -24.62 20.24 -11.51
C ARG A 202 -26.09 20.41 -11.13
N GLY A 203 -26.71 19.45 -10.44
CA GLY A 203 -28.09 19.57 -9.95
C GLY A 203 -28.30 20.72 -8.96
N ARG A 204 -27.23 21.12 -8.26
CA ARG A 204 -27.24 22.24 -7.30
C ARG A 204 -27.08 23.63 -7.94
N ARG A 205 -26.68 23.73 -9.21
CA ARG A 205 -26.63 25.02 -9.92
C ARG A 205 -28.01 25.33 -10.51
N ARG A 206 -28.64 26.44 -10.10
CA ARG A 206 -29.94 26.89 -10.66
C ARG A 206 -29.84 26.90 -12.20
N PRO A 207 -30.80 26.33 -12.94
CA PRO A 207 -30.79 26.40 -14.39
C PRO A 207 -30.78 27.89 -14.79
N ARG A 208 -29.79 28.29 -15.58
CA ARG A 208 -29.90 29.55 -16.31
C ARG A 208 -31.05 29.38 -17.33
N PRO A 209 -32.02 30.29 -17.39
CA PRO A 209 -33.04 30.21 -18.43
C PRO A 209 -32.35 30.35 -19.79
N GLY A 210 -32.50 29.37 -20.68
CA GLY A 210 -32.10 29.49 -22.08
C GLY A 210 -31.14 28.45 -22.68
N SER A 211 -30.62 27.46 -21.93
CA SER A 211 -29.81 26.38 -22.55
C SER A 211 -30.53 25.03 -22.54
N VAL A 212 -31.22 24.74 -23.66
CA VAL A 212 -31.95 23.48 -23.89
C VAL A 212 -31.06 22.41 -24.56
N LEU A 213 -29.78 22.68 -24.83
CA LEU A 213 -28.96 21.72 -25.57
C LEU A 213 -28.15 20.74 -24.69
N ARG A 214 -28.47 19.45 -24.91
CA ARG A 214 -27.67 18.23 -24.66
C ARG A 214 -27.26 17.96 -23.21
N ARG A 215 -28.25 17.71 -22.36
CA ARG A 215 -28.05 17.36 -20.94
C ARG A 215 -28.40 15.90 -20.69
N GLY A 216 -27.53 14.97 -21.10
CA GLY A 216 -27.74 13.55 -20.82
C GLY A 216 -26.49 12.68 -20.89
N TRP A 217 -25.74 12.75 -21.99
CA TRP A 217 -24.73 11.72 -22.30
C TRP A 217 -23.24 12.05 -22.08
N PRO A 218 -22.74 13.30 -21.99
CA PRO A 218 -21.28 13.52 -21.95
C PRO A 218 -20.64 13.09 -20.62
N LEU A 219 -21.44 13.04 -19.54
CA LEU A 219 -20.99 12.63 -18.21
C LEU A 219 -20.68 11.13 -18.09
N PRO A 220 -21.62 10.22 -18.41
CA PRO A 220 -21.32 8.79 -18.38
C PRO A 220 -20.24 8.43 -19.39
N ILE A 221 -20.21 9.05 -20.58
CA ILE A 221 -19.14 8.85 -21.57
C ILE A 221 -17.77 9.25 -20.99
N GLY A 222 -17.69 10.40 -20.31
CA GLY A 222 -16.45 10.83 -19.66
C GLY A 222 -15.98 9.89 -18.55
N ALA A 223 -16.91 9.33 -17.76
CA ALA A 223 -16.58 8.34 -16.74
C ALA A 223 -16.07 7.03 -17.36
N VAL A 224 -16.72 6.54 -18.42
CA VAL A 224 -16.24 5.37 -19.17
C VAL A 224 -14.88 5.62 -19.80
N ALA A 225 -14.65 6.78 -20.39
CA ALA A 225 -13.34 7.15 -20.94
C ALA A 225 -12.24 7.19 -19.85
N LEU A 226 -12.55 7.73 -18.67
CA LEU A 226 -11.62 7.72 -17.54
C LEU A 226 -11.34 6.30 -17.04
N ALA A 227 -12.35 5.45 -16.93
CA ALA A 227 -12.19 4.03 -16.59
C ALA A 227 -11.27 3.32 -17.58
N GLY A 228 -11.49 3.54 -18.89
CA GLY A 228 -10.65 3.00 -19.96
C GLY A 228 -9.21 3.50 -19.92
N LEU A 229 -8.99 4.79 -19.63
CA LEU A 229 -7.65 5.36 -19.46
C LEU A 229 -6.92 4.78 -18.25
N LEU A 230 -7.61 4.58 -17.13
CA LEU A 230 -7.03 3.96 -15.93
C LEU A 230 -6.67 2.49 -16.18
N ALA A 231 -7.54 1.74 -16.85
CA ALA A 231 -7.26 0.35 -17.23
C ALA A 231 -6.07 0.26 -18.20
N LEU A 232 -5.99 1.17 -19.19
CA LEU A 232 -4.85 1.23 -20.10
C LEU A 232 -3.56 1.58 -19.36
N ALA A 233 -3.57 2.61 -18.51
CA ALA A 233 -2.42 3.00 -17.71
C ALA A 233 -1.95 1.85 -16.81
N ALA A 234 -2.86 1.16 -16.14
CA ALA A 234 -2.56 0.01 -15.30
C ALA A 234 -1.93 -1.15 -16.11
N SER A 235 -2.39 -1.41 -17.34
CA SER A 235 -1.80 -2.43 -18.22
C SER A 235 -0.36 -2.12 -18.66
N GLN A 236 -0.02 -0.82 -18.76
CA GLN A 236 1.33 -0.39 -19.12
C GLN A 236 2.27 -0.39 -17.91
N VAL A 237 1.76 0.01 -16.74
CA VAL A 237 2.54 0.03 -15.49
C VAL A 237 2.77 -1.40 -14.96
N PHE A 238 1.74 -2.24 -14.96
CA PHE A 238 1.79 -3.61 -14.45
C PHE A 238 1.93 -4.63 -15.58
N SER A 239 2.97 -4.47 -16.39
CA SER A 239 3.15 -5.22 -17.63
C SER A 239 3.73 -6.64 -17.47
N ASP A 240 4.21 -7.01 -16.28
CA ASP A 240 4.84 -8.32 -16.05
C ASP A 240 3.86 -9.47 -16.32
N THR A 241 4.29 -10.47 -17.10
CA THR A 241 3.47 -11.65 -17.41
C THR A 241 3.96 -12.92 -16.73
N SER A 242 5.11 -12.86 -16.08
CA SER A 242 5.73 -13.99 -15.38
C SER A 242 6.46 -13.55 -14.14
N THR A 243 6.60 -14.47 -13.18
CA THR A 243 7.54 -14.34 -12.07
C THR A 243 8.96 -14.64 -12.59
N GLY A 244 9.95 -13.95 -12.03
CA GLY A 244 11.36 -14.16 -12.36
C GLY A 244 11.81 -13.49 -13.65
N ASP A 245 13.03 -13.84 -14.06
CA ASP A 245 13.78 -13.20 -15.15
C ASP A 245 13.30 -13.57 -16.58
N GLY A 246 12.11 -14.17 -16.70
CA GLY A 246 11.53 -14.63 -17.96
C GLY A 246 12.19 -15.87 -18.58
N SER A 247 13.14 -16.51 -17.89
CA SER A 247 13.57 -17.85 -18.28
C SER A 247 12.40 -18.83 -18.16
N VAL A 248 12.37 -19.89 -18.96
CA VAL A 248 11.35 -20.93 -18.87
C VAL A 248 12.03 -22.27 -19.16
N PRO A 249 11.82 -23.31 -18.33
CA PRO A 249 12.39 -24.61 -18.59
C PRO A 249 11.86 -25.18 -19.91
N THR A 250 12.78 -25.67 -20.74
CA THR A 250 12.40 -26.46 -21.91
C THR A 250 12.12 -27.91 -21.50
N ALA A 251 11.43 -28.66 -22.34
CA ALA A 251 11.23 -30.09 -22.12
C ALA A 251 12.56 -30.88 -22.07
N ALA A 252 13.63 -30.37 -22.69
CA ALA A 252 14.96 -30.96 -22.58
C ALA A 252 15.59 -30.66 -21.22
N ASP A 253 15.40 -29.45 -20.67
CA ASP A 253 15.87 -29.10 -19.32
C ASP A 253 15.22 -30.00 -18.26
N LEU A 254 13.91 -30.20 -18.34
CA LEU A 254 13.15 -31.05 -17.41
C LEU A 254 13.49 -32.55 -17.53
N ARG A 255 14.04 -33.00 -18.66
CA ARG A 255 14.46 -34.40 -18.84
C ARG A 255 15.95 -34.63 -18.55
N ALA A 256 16.77 -33.59 -18.53
CA ALA A 256 18.23 -33.71 -18.48
C ALA A 256 18.71 -34.58 -17.31
N ARG A 257 18.13 -34.36 -16.13
CA ARG A 257 18.46 -35.12 -14.92
C ARG A 257 18.02 -36.58 -15.01
N ILE A 258 16.77 -36.83 -15.39
CA ILE A 258 16.24 -38.19 -15.61
C ILE A 258 17.09 -38.95 -16.62
N ASP A 259 17.50 -38.30 -17.72
CA ASP A 259 18.37 -38.89 -18.74
C ASP A 259 19.75 -39.23 -18.17
N ARG A 260 20.37 -38.34 -17.38
CA ARG A 260 21.66 -38.61 -16.72
C ARG A 260 21.59 -39.75 -15.73
N VAL A 261 20.62 -39.71 -14.81
CA VAL A 261 20.44 -40.72 -13.75
C VAL A 261 20.14 -42.08 -14.40
N SER A 262 19.23 -42.11 -15.38
CA SER A 262 18.91 -43.33 -16.12
C SER A 262 20.12 -43.88 -16.87
N ALA A 263 20.96 -43.03 -17.47
CA ALA A 263 22.18 -43.48 -18.13
C ALA A 263 23.16 -44.13 -17.14
N GLY A 264 23.30 -43.58 -15.93
CA GLY A 264 24.09 -44.19 -14.85
C GLY A 264 23.51 -45.54 -14.40
N LEU A 265 22.20 -45.60 -14.15
CA LEU A 265 21.50 -46.81 -13.69
C LEU A 265 21.46 -47.96 -14.71
N ARG A 266 21.70 -47.68 -16.00
CA ARG A 266 21.89 -48.75 -17.00
C ARG A 266 23.18 -49.54 -16.77
N HIS A 267 24.16 -48.94 -16.11
CA HIS A 267 25.49 -49.52 -15.92
C HIS A 267 25.76 -49.95 -14.47
N ASP A 268 25.26 -49.21 -13.48
CA ASP A 268 25.45 -49.49 -12.05
C ASP A 268 24.11 -49.41 -11.32
N PRO A 269 23.68 -50.45 -10.58
CA PRO A 269 22.46 -50.38 -9.78
C PRO A 269 22.54 -49.36 -8.63
N LEU A 270 23.73 -48.85 -8.28
CA LEU A 270 23.92 -47.78 -7.31
C LEU A 270 24.34 -46.48 -8.01
N TYR A 271 23.41 -45.54 -8.11
CA TYR A 271 23.69 -44.18 -8.59
C TYR A 271 23.86 -43.22 -7.42
N VAL A 272 25.02 -42.57 -7.32
CA VAL A 272 25.25 -41.43 -6.43
C VAL A 272 25.47 -40.21 -7.31
N ASP A 273 24.72 -39.15 -7.06
CA ASP A 273 24.77 -37.94 -7.88
C ASP A 273 26.16 -37.28 -7.80
N PRO A 274 26.87 -37.11 -8.94
CA PRO A 274 28.22 -36.58 -8.96
C PRO A 274 28.28 -35.05 -8.83
N GLU A 275 27.15 -34.35 -8.89
CA GLU A 275 27.06 -32.91 -8.64
C GLU A 275 26.92 -32.58 -7.16
N SER A 276 26.76 -33.59 -6.31
CA SER A 276 26.56 -33.46 -4.87
C SER A 276 27.76 -34.03 -4.11
N PRO A 277 28.10 -33.51 -2.92
CA PRO A 277 29.08 -34.15 -2.06
C PRO A 277 28.64 -35.57 -1.73
N SER A 278 29.49 -36.57 -1.99
CA SER A 278 29.16 -37.98 -1.73
C SER A 278 29.17 -38.25 -0.22
N PRO A 279 28.05 -38.70 0.37
CA PRO A 279 28.00 -39.11 1.78
C PRO A 279 28.57 -40.52 1.96
N LEU A 280 28.67 -41.30 0.88
CA LEU A 280 29.20 -42.67 0.88
C LEU A 280 30.65 -42.68 0.41
N ASP A 281 31.52 -43.35 1.14
CA ASP A 281 32.91 -43.57 0.73
C ASP A 281 33.04 -44.70 -0.32
N ALA A 282 34.24 -44.94 -0.82
CA ALA A 282 34.47 -45.96 -1.85
C ALA A 282 34.24 -47.39 -1.35
N ALA A 283 34.51 -47.67 -0.07
CA ALA A 283 34.34 -48.98 0.53
C ALA A 283 32.85 -49.28 0.77
N GLU A 284 32.11 -48.33 1.32
CA GLU A 284 30.66 -48.42 1.50
C GLU A 284 29.94 -48.63 0.16
N ARG A 285 30.34 -47.90 -0.90
CA ARG A 285 29.78 -48.12 -2.24
C ARG A 285 30.10 -49.50 -2.79
N ALA A 286 31.29 -50.05 -2.51
CA ALA A 286 31.64 -51.40 -2.95
C ALA A 286 30.81 -52.46 -2.21
N GLU A 287 30.64 -52.32 -0.91
CA GLU A 287 29.82 -53.20 -0.08
C GLU A 287 28.35 -53.17 -0.49
N LEU A 288 27.77 -51.98 -0.69
CA LEU A 288 26.38 -51.83 -1.15
C LEU A 288 26.16 -52.50 -2.51
N ARG A 289 27.12 -52.40 -3.45
CA ARG A 289 27.03 -53.07 -4.74
C ARG A 289 27.03 -54.59 -4.63
N GLU A 290 27.90 -55.14 -3.77
CA GLU A 290 27.94 -56.58 -3.52
C GLU A 290 26.60 -57.07 -2.96
N ARG A 291 26.03 -56.31 -2.01
CA ARG A 291 24.70 -56.61 -1.44
C ARG A 291 23.59 -56.52 -2.49
N LEU A 292 23.57 -55.47 -3.31
CA LEU A 292 22.60 -55.30 -4.39
C LEU A 292 22.65 -56.48 -5.39
N ALA A 293 23.85 -56.97 -5.71
CA ALA A 293 24.02 -58.13 -6.60
C ALA A 293 23.53 -59.45 -5.98
N ALA A 294 23.50 -59.55 -4.65
CA ALA A 294 23.04 -60.74 -3.92
C ALA A 294 21.52 -60.78 -3.68
N LEU A 295 20.77 -59.72 -4.02
CA LEU A 295 19.34 -59.65 -3.76
C LEU A 295 18.51 -60.52 -4.72
N PRO A 296 17.37 -61.06 -4.25
CA PRO A 296 16.49 -61.93 -5.06
C PRO A 296 15.60 -61.16 -6.05
N VAL A 297 15.68 -59.83 -6.07
CA VAL A 297 14.93 -58.93 -6.95
C VAL A 297 15.86 -57.81 -7.45
N PRO A 298 15.63 -57.26 -8.66
CA PRO A 298 16.37 -56.09 -9.13
C PRO A 298 16.07 -54.88 -8.23
N VAL A 299 17.10 -54.30 -7.63
CA VAL A 299 17.01 -53.07 -6.84
C VAL A 299 17.91 -52.01 -7.45
N LEU A 300 17.36 -50.82 -7.65
CA LEU A 300 18.09 -49.65 -8.14
C LEU A 300 18.08 -48.58 -7.04
N VAL A 301 19.27 -48.19 -6.59
CA VAL A 301 19.45 -47.18 -5.54
C VAL A 301 19.91 -45.88 -6.18
N VAL A 302 19.25 -44.78 -5.84
CA VAL A 302 19.52 -43.45 -6.38
C VAL A 302 19.69 -42.46 -5.24
N ALA A 303 20.92 -42.04 -4.97
CA ALA A 303 21.24 -41.03 -3.98
C ALA A 303 21.43 -39.67 -4.66
N LEU A 304 20.46 -38.78 -4.54
CA LEU A 304 20.46 -37.45 -5.15
C LEU A 304 19.71 -36.42 -4.30
N PRO A 305 19.98 -35.12 -4.46
CA PRO A 305 19.24 -34.10 -3.73
C PRO A 305 17.82 -33.93 -4.25
N SER A 306 16.85 -33.60 -3.41
CA SER A 306 15.51 -33.25 -3.87
C SER A 306 15.19 -31.81 -3.56
N SER A 307 14.50 -31.14 -4.47
CA SER A 307 14.06 -29.76 -4.31
C SER A 307 12.70 -29.58 -4.98
N MET A 308 11.88 -28.65 -4.48
CA MET A 308 10.67 -28.22 -5.17
C MET A 308 10.97 -27.66 -6.57
N ASP A 309 12.22 -27.25 -6.81
CA ASP A 309 12.69 -26.69 -8.07
C ASP A 309 13.27 -27.74 -9.06
N ASP A 310 13.26 -29.01 -8.67
CA ASP A 310 13.64 -30.12 -9.52
C ASP A 310 12.52 -30.52 -10.51
N GLU A 311 12.83 -31.38 -11.48
CA GLU A 311 11.87 -31.85 -12.48
C GLU A 311 10.66 -32.58 -11.86
N SER A 312 10.87 -33.24 -10.72
CA SER A 312 9.84 -33.96 -9.97
C SER A 312 9.03 -33.04 -9.05
N GLY A 313 9.46 -31.80 -8.84
CA GLY A 313 8.84 -30.89 -7.88
C GLY A 313 9.00 -31.36 -6.43
N GLY A 314 10.09 -32.06 -6.14
CA GLY A 314 10.37 -32.63 -4.81
C GLY A 314 9.71 -33.99 -4.52
N ASP A 315 8.96 -34.56 -5.47
CA ASP A 315 8.23 -35.82 -5.28
C ASP A 315 9.06 -37.04 -5.73
N GLN A 316 9.51 -37.83 -4.76
CA GLN A 316 10.35 -39.01 -5.00
C GLN A 316 9.64 -40.13 -5.74
N ASP A 317 8.32 -40.29 -5.55
CA ASP A 317 7.55 -41.33 -6.23
C ASP A 317 7.40 -40.97 -7.71
N ARG A 318 7.26 -39.66 -8.01
CA ARG A 318 7.29 -39.13 -9.38
C ARG A 318 8.66 -39.31 -10.04
N LEU A 319 9.74 -39.06 -9.31
CA LEU A 319 11.09 -39.34 -9.80
C LEU A 319 11.26 -40.83 -10.12
N ALA A 320 10.85 -41.71 -9.22
CA ALA A 320 10.89 -43.16 -9.43
C ALA A 320 10.04 -43.60 -10.64
N ALA A 321 8.83 -43.04 -10.80
CA ALA A 321 7.98 -43.28 -11.97
C ALA A 321 8.67 -42.86 -13.28
N ALA A 322 9.26 -41.66 -13.31
CA ALA A 322 9.97 -41.16 -14.48
C ALA A 322 11.21 -41.99 -14.84
N LEU A 323 11.93 -42.49 -13.83
CA LEU A 323 13.07 -43.40 -14.03
C LEU A 323 12.62 -44.77 -14.54
N HIS A 324 11.54 -45.33 -13.98
CA HIS A 324 10.93 -46.56 -14.47
C HIS A 324 10.52 -46.42 -15.95
N ASP A 325 9.79 -45.36 -16.29
CA ASP A 325 9.34 -45.09 -17.66
C ASP A 325 10.51 -44.90 -18.62
N ARG A 326 11.63 -44.34 -18.14
CA ARG A 326 12.83 -44.12 -18.95
C ARG A 326 13.69 -45.37 -19.12
N LEU A 327 13.77 -46.21 -18.09
CA LEU A 327 14.58 -47.42 -18.07
C LEU A 327 13.86 -48.61 -18.70
N HIS A 328 12.52 -48.64 -18.65
CA HIS A 328 11.68 -49.78 -19.01
C HIS A 328 12.12 -51.07 -18.31
N ARG A 329 12.32 -51.00 -16.99
CA ARG A 329 12.82 -52.10 -16.16
C ARG A 329 11.95 -52.28 -14.93
N ASP A 330 11.50 -53.52 -14.72
CA ASP A 330 10.87 -53.93 -13.48
C ASP A 330 11.94 -54.01 -12.38
N ALA A 331 11.84 -53.13 -11.38
CA ALA A 331 12.79 -53.01 -10.30
C ALA A 331 12.16 -52.31 -9.08
N LEU A 332 12.75 -52.56 -7.92
CA LEU A 332 12.50 -51.77 -6.71
C LEU A 332 13.40 -50.53 -6.77
N PHE A 333 12.80 -49.35 -6.86
CA PHE A 333 13.51 -48.07 -6.85
C PHE A 333 13.63 -47.56 -5.42
N VAL A 334 14.87 -47.38 -4.96
CA VAL A 334 15.20 -46.82 -3.66
C VAL A 334 15.80 -45.44 -3.87
N THR A 335 15.08 -44.38 -3.51
CA THR A 335 15.58 -43.00 -3.63
C THR A 335 16.08 -42.52 -2.27
N ALA A 336 17.33 -42.10 -2.20
CA ALA A 336 17.94 -41.50 -1.03
C ALA A 336 18.13 -40.00 -1.27
N GLU A 337 17.47 -39.17 -0.46
CA GLU A 337 17.53 -37.71 -0.56
C GLU A 337 18.77 -37.15 0.13
N LEU A 338 19.54 -36.34 -0.59
CA LEU A 338 20.58 -35.50 0.01
C LEU A 338 20.04 -34.07 0.24
N PRO A 339 20.27 -33.43 1.40
CA PRO A 339 21.10 -33.85 2.53
C PRO A 339 20.32 -34.57 3.66
N SER A 340 19.01 -34.78 3.54
CA SER A 340 18.16 -35.25 4.64
C SER A 340 18.44 -36.71 5.04
N GLY A 341 18.98 -37.52 4.12
CA GLY A 341 19.10 -38.96 4.28
C GLY A 341 17.75 -39.68 4.28
N TYR A 342 16.67 -39.03 3.84
CA TYR A 342 15.37 -39.66 3.66
C TYR A 342 15.47 -40.76 2.62
N VAL A 343 14.78 -41.88 2.82
CA VAL A 343 14.77 -42.98 1.86
C VAL A 343 13.34 -43.36 1.49
N SER A 344 12.96 -43.21 0.22
CA SER A 344 11.72 -43.78 -0.33
C SER A 344 11.97 -45.09 -1.05
N VAL A 345 10.93 -45.92 -1.12
CA VAL A 345 10.93 -47.19 -1.85
C VAL A 345 9.68 -47.28 -2.71
N ALA A 346 9.85 -47.42 -4.02
CA ALA A 346 8.77 -47.63 -4.98
C ALA A 346 8.99 -48.94 -5.75
N ASP A 347 8.02 -49.84 -5.70
CA ASP A 347 8.05 -51.11 -6.44
C ASP A 347 7.39 -50.97 -7.80
N TYR A 348 8.14 -51.18 -8.87
CA TYR A 348 7.60 -51.32 -10.21
C TYR A 348 7.86 -52.73 -10.71
N GLY A 349 6.86 -53.61 -10.61
CA GLY A 349 6.86 -54.94 -11.24
C GLY A 349 7.65 -56.04 -10.51
N THR A 350 8.21 -55.80 -9.32
CA THR A 350 8.92 -56.85 -8.55
C THR A 350 8.03 -57.63 -7.59
N HIS A 351 6.82 -57.11 -7.32
CA HIS A 351 5.81 -57.66 -6.41
C HIS A 351 6.30 -57.79 -4.96
N VAL A 352 7.22 -56.93 -4.54
CA VAL A 352 7.71 -56.88 -3.17
C VAL A 352 6.70 -56.14 -2.30
N ASP A 353 6.34 -56.71 -1.15
CA ASP A 353 5.47 -56.03 -0.21
C ASP A 353 6.19 -54.84 0.46
N THR A 354 5.98 -53.65 -0.08
CA THR A 354 6.59 -52.40 0.41
C THR A 354 6.09 -52.03 1.81
N SER A 355 4.94 -52.53 2.26
CA SER A 355 4.45 -52.29 3.62
C SER A 355 5.35 -52.95 4.67
N ALA A 356 5.98 -54.09 4.33
CA ALA A 356 6.96 -54.76 5.17
C ALA A 356 8.30 -54.01 5.25
N LEU A 357 8.52 -53.04 4.35
CA LEU A 357 9.72 -52.21 4.31
C LEU A 357 9.56 -50.89 5.08
N TYR A 358 8.35 -50.54 5.51
CA TYR A 358 8.02 -49.25 6.10
C TYR A 358 8.91 -48.88 7.29
N ASP A 359 9.16 -49.81 8.22
CA ASP A 359 10.02 -49.55 9.38
C ASP A 359 11.50 -49.38 9.02
N ALA A 360 11.94 -49.95 7.89
CA ALA A 360 13.31 -49.85 7.41
C ALA A 360 13.53 -48.58 6.57
N SER A 361 12.50 -48.11 5.86
CA SER A 361 12.50 -46.85 5.12
C SER A 361 12.08 -45.64 5.97
N ARG A 362 11.59 -45.87 7.20
CA ARG A 362 11.09 -44.82 8.10
C ARG A 362 12.12 -43.70 8.31
N ASP A 363 11.59 -42.49 8.40
CA ASP A 363 12.36 -41.28 8.67
C ASP A 363 13.11 -41.35 9.99
N PRO A 364 14.37 -40.88 9.99
CA PRO A 364 15.11 -40.71 11.22
C PRO A 364 14.45 -39.61 12.05
N ALA A 365 14.54 -39.70 13.38
CA ALA A 365 14.07 -38.61 14.22
C ALA A 365 14.81 -37.31 13.87
N ALA A 366 14.20 -36.15 14.13
CA ALA A 366 14.75 -34.85 13.70
C ALA A 366 16.22 -34.59 14.13
N GLY A 367 16.68 -35.21 15.23
CA GLY A 367 18.05 -35.14 15.75
C GLY A 367 19.01 -36.25 15.28
N GLU A 368 18.55 -37.18 14.44
CA GLU A 368 19.32 -38.31 13.88
C GLU A 368 19.61 -38.15 12.38
N ARG A 369 19.26 -36.99 11.81
CA ARG A 369 19.55 -36.64 10.41
C ARG A 369 21.03 -36.31 10.24
N ASP A 370 21.84 -37.36 10.15
CA ASP A 370 23.25 -37.30 9.80
C ASP A 370 23.51 -38.13 8.54
N LEU A 371 24.06 -37.49 7.50
CA LEU A 371 24.42 -38.13 6.24
C LEU A 371 25.45 -39.26 6.41
N SER A 372 26.27 -39.23 7.47
CA SER A 372 27.20 -40.32 7.79
C SER A 372 26.48 -41.66 8.07
N THR A 373 25.20 -41.61 8.42
CA THR A 373 24.38 -42.79 8.69
C THR A 373 23.71 -43.38 7.44
N LEU A 374 23.87 -42.73 6.27
CA LEU A 374 23.19 -43.17 5.05
C LEU A 374 23.61 -44.58 4.64
N GLY A 375 24.91 -44.90 4.66
CA GLY A 375 25.43 -46.23 4.35
C GLY A 375 24.80 -47.32 5.21
N PRO A 376 24.93 -47.26 6.55
CA PRO A 376 24.31 -48.20 7.48
C PRO A 376 22.78 -48.32 7.32
N ARG A 377 22.08 -47.23 6.97
CA ARG A 377 20.62 -47.24 6.76
C ARG A 377 20.23 -47.94 5.46
N LEU A 378 20.93 -47.65 4.35
CA LEU A 378 20.75 -48.38 3.10
C LEU A 378 21.03 -49.86 3.32
N ASP A 379 22.09 -50.20 4.05
CA ASP A 379 22.42 -51.57 4.43
C ASP A 379 21.29 -52.28 5.19
N LYS A 380 20.72 -51.62 6.19
CA LYS A 380 19.57 -52.14 6.95
C LYS A 380 18.36 -52.34 6.04
N LEU A 381 18.11 -51.39 5.13
CA LEU A 381 17.00 -51.48 4.17
C LEU A 381 17.19 -52.65 3.20
N LEU A 382 18.38 -52.82 2.62
CA LEU A 382 18.69 -53.95 1.73
C LEU A 382 18.53 -55.30 2.46
N ALA A 383 18.93 -55.38 3.73
CA ALA A 383 18.71 -56.56 4.56
C ALA A 383 17.21 -56.86 4.81
N SER A 384 16.38 -55.82 4.91
CA SER A 384 14.92 -55.97 4.99
C SER A 384 14.32 -56.39 3.65
N ILE A 385 14.78 -55.82 2.53
CA ILE A 385 14.36 -56.20 1.17
C ILE A 385 14.65 -57.68 0.90
N ALA A 386 15.82 -58.17 1.32
CA ALA A 386 16.18 -59.59 1.18
C ALA A 386 15.20 -60.55 1.88
N LYS A 387 14.47 -60.07 2.89
CA LYS A 387 13.51 -60.86 3.69
C LYS A 387 12.05 -60.54 3.37
N ALA A 388 11.80 -59.52 2.54
CA ALA A 388 10.45 -59.05 2.28
C ALA A 388 9.64 -60.10 1.51
N PRO A 389 8.37 -60.34 1.90
CA PRO A 389 7.52 -61.27 1.17
C PRO A 389 7.16 -60.71 -0.20
N LYS A 390 6.99 -61.62 -1.17
CA LYS A 390 6.41 -61.29 -2.47
C LYS A 390 4.90 -61.49 -2.41
N THR A 391 4.14 -60.55 -2.95
CA THR A 391 2.68 -60.51 -2.83
C THR A 391 2.06 -60.11 -4.16
N GLU A 392 1.13 -60.91 -4.70
CA GLU A 392 0.42 -60.59 -5.95
C GLU A 392 -0.51 -59.37 -5.81
N THR A 393 -0.95 -59.07 -4.58
CA THR A 393 -1.70 -57.86 -4.22
C THR A 393 -0.81 -56.63 -3.97
N ALA A 394 0.51 -56.73 -4.17
CA ALA A 394 1.38 -55.55 -4.23
C ALA A 394 0.97 -54.77 -5.48
N GLY A 395 0.04 -53.82 -5.29
CA GLY A 395 -0.42 -52.96 -6.37
C GLY A 395 0.72 -52.10 -6.89
N ALA A 396 0.59 -51.65 -8.13
CA ALA A 396 1.45 -50.58 -8.64
C ALA A 396 1.45 -49.40 -7.64
N PRO A 397 2.56 -48.67 -7.51
CA PRO A 397 2.62 -47.50 -6.64
C PRO A 397 1.45 -46.57 -6.93
N LEU A 398 0.97 -45.89 -5.90
CA LEU A 398 -0.07 -44.88 -6.09
C LEU A 398 0.43 -43.89 -7.16
N PRO A 399 -0.43 -43.49 -8.12
CA PRO A 399 -0.03 -42.51 -9.11
C PRO A 399 0.41 -41.24 -8.37
N PRO A 400 1.60 -40.70 -8.69
CA PRO A 400 2.11 -39.53 -7.99
C PRO A 400 1.17 -38.35 -8.15
N SER A 401 1.18 -37.44 -7.18
CA SER A 401 0.32 -36.27 -7.23
C SER A 401 0.61 -35.45 -8.49
N PRO A 402 -0.42 -34.84 -9.11
CA PRO A 402 -0.19 -33.93 -10.22
C PRO A 402 0.57 -32.69 -9.72
N VAL A 403 1.83 -32.57 -10.15
CA VAL A 403 2.61 -31.35 -9.99
C VAL A 403 2.22 -30.39 -11.09
N GLU A 404 2.03 -29.14 -10.71
CA GLU A 404 1.69 -28.07 -11.64
C GLU A 404 2.80 -27.86 -12.67
N ASP A 405 2.39 -27.53 -13.89
CA ASP A 405 3.31 -27.32 -15.01
C ASP A 405 4.29 -26.19 -14.65
N PRO A 406 5.61 -26.41 -14.68
CA PRO A 406 6.60 -25.39 -14.32
C PRO A 406 6.49 -24.12 -15.17
N VAL A 407 5.98 -24.22 -16.40
CA VAL A 407 5.71 -23.04 -17.25
C VAL A 407 4.48 -22.28 -16.75
N ALA A 408 3.45 -23.00 -16.33
CA ALA A 408 2.24 -22.41 -15.78
C ALA A 408 2.50 -21.75 -14.41
N GLN A 409 3.30 -22.39 -13.54
CA GLN A 409 3.70 -21.85 -12.23
C GLN A 409 4.38 -20.49 -12.33
N ARG A 410 5.19 -20.27 -13.38
CA ARG A 410 5.86 -18.98 -13.60
C ARG A 410 4.95 -17.91 -14.21
N LYS A 411 3.77 -18.28 -14.72
CA LYS A 411 2.90 -17.33 -15.43
C LYS A 411 2.03 -16.58 -14.43
N LEU A 412 2.12 -15.25 -14.46
CA LEU A 412 1.24 -14.42 -13.64
C LEU A 412 -0.18 -14.43 -14.20
N PRO A 413 -1.21 -14.45 -13.32
CA PRO A 413 -2.59 -14.25 -13.76
C PRO A 413 -2.74 -12.87 -14.41
N GLY A 414 -3.71 -12.75 -15.33
CA GLY A 414 -3.95 -11.48 -16.01
C GLY A 414 -4.43 -10.40 -15.04
N LEU A 415 -4.02 -9.15 -15.26
CA LEU A 415 -4.35 -8.00 -14.39
C LEU A 415 -5.87 -7.80 -14.16
N PHE A 416 -6.71 -8.25 -15.09
CA PHE A 416 -8.16 -8.12 -15.02
C PHE A 416 -8.86 -9.42 -14.60
N THR A 417 -8.14 -10.30 -13.90
CA THR A 417 -8.63 -11.59 -13.39
C THR A 417 -8.53 -11.64 -11.86
N GLY A 418 -9.04 -12.71 -11.24
CA GLY A 418 -8.98 -12.91 -9.78
C GLY A 418 -9.54 -11.72 -9.00
N ASP A 419 -8.70 -11.11 -8.16
CA ASP A 419 -9.05 -10.04 -7.24
C ASP A 419 -9.41 -8.69 -7.90
N PHE A 420 -9.28 -8.58 -9.22
CA PHE A 420 -9.83 -7.45 -9.97
C PHE A 420 -11.33 -7.23 -9.70
N HIS A 421 -12.12 -8.30 -9.64
CA HIS A 421 -13.57 -8.20 -9.44
C HIS A 421 -13.97 -7.75 -8.03
N PRO A 422 -13.43 -8.35 -6.94
CA PRO A 422 -13.54 -7.78 -5.59
C PRO A 422 -13.11 -6.32 -5.52
N GLY A 423 -12.00 -5.96 -6.20
CA GLY A 423 -11.53 -4.58 -6.31
C GLY A 423 -12.58 -3.64 -6.90
N LEU A 424 -13.21 -3.98 -8.02
CA LEU A 424 -14.29 -3.18 -8.63
C LEU A 424 -15.44 -2.93 -7.64
N PHE A 425 -15.84 -3.96 -6.89
CA PHE A 425 -16.91 -3.86 -5.90
C PHE A 425 -16.53 -2.91 -4.75
N ILE A 426 -15.34 -3.06 -4.18
CA ILE A 426 -14.83 -2.17 -3.13
C ILE A 426 -14.68 -0.75 -3.64
N GLY A 427 -14.18 -0.55 -4.86
CA GLY A 427 -14.10 0.75 -5.51
C GLY A 427 -15.47 1.43 -5.63
N ALA A 428 -16.51 0.69 -6.02
CA ALA A 428 -17.86 1.22 -6.10
C ALA A 428 -18.43 1.61 -4.71
N LEU A 429 -18.22 0.78 -3.68
CA LEU A 429 -18.61 1.09 -2.31
C LEU A 429 -17.89 2.34 -1.78
N ALA A 430 -16.57 2.43 -2.00
CA ALA A 430 -15.76 3.58 -1.60
C ALA A 430 -16.27 4.87 -2.28
N ALA A 431 -16.67 4.81 -3.55
CA ALA A 431 -17.25 5.94 -4.26
C ALA A 431 -18.58 6.41 -3.66
N LEU A 432 -19.46 5.48 -3.25
CA LEU A 432 -20.72 5.80 -2.59
C LEU A 432 -20.49 6.43 -1.20
N LEU A 433 -19.53 5.90 -0.43
CA LEU A 433 -19.14 6.46 0.87
C LEU A 433 -18.56 7.88 0.72
N LEU A 434 -17.64 8.07 -0.22
CA LEU A 434 -17.07 9.38 -0.53
C LEU A 434 -18.15 10.37 -0.97
N PHE A 435 -19.08 9.93 -1.83
CA PHE A 435 -20.21 10.74 -2.24
C PHE A 435 -21.10 11.15 -1.07
N GLY A 436 -21.45 10.20 -0.18
CA GLY A 436 -22.22 10.46 1.04
C GLY A 436 -21.54 11.48 1.96
N LEU A 437 -20.21 11.38 2.12
CA LEU A 437 -19.40 12.35 2.86
C LEU A 437 -19.48 13.75 2.25
N VAL A 438 -19.29 13.88 0.94
CA VAL A 438 -19.38 15.16 0.20
C VAL A 438 -20.78 15.77 0.31
N VAL A 439 -21.83 14.96 0.24
CA VAL A 439 -23.22 15.41 0.41
C VAL A 439 -23.44 15.96 1.81
N THR A 440 -22.98 15.23 2.83
CA THR A 440 -23.15 15.54 4.26
C THR A 440 -22.40 16.81 4.66
N VAL A 441 -21.09 16.90 4.35
CA VAL A 441 -20.28 18.10 4.60
C VAL A 441 -20.89 19.32 3.88
N GLY A 442 -21.30 19.15 2.62
CA GLY A 442 -21.97 20.22 1.88
C GLY A 442 -23.34 20.63 2.43
N ALA A 443 -24.05 19.74 3.14
CA ALA A 443 -25.30 20.07 3.83
C ALA A 443 -25.02 20.86 5.12
N ILE A 444 -24.02 20.45 5.90
CA ILE A 444 -23.58 21.12 7.14
C ILE A 444 -23.13 22.56 6.84
N LEU A 445 -22.24 22.74 5.85
CA LEU A 445 -21.75 24.08 5.46
C LEU A 445 -22.90 25.00 5.02
N ARG A 446 -23.92 24.46 4.33
CA ARG A 446 -25.12 25.24 3.97
C ARG A 446 -25.98 25.59 5.18
N ALA A 447 -26.15 24.68 6.13
CA ALA A 447 -26.91 24.94 7.35
C ALA A 447 -26.25 26.08 8.15
N LEU A 448 -24.92 26.09 8.25
CA LEU A 448 -24.16 27.16 8.88
C LEU A 448 -24.27 28.49 8.10
N GLY A 449 -24.15 28.47 6.77
CA GLY A 449 -24.31 29.65 5.93
C GLY A 449 -25.72 30.26 5.97
N ARG A 450 -26.78 29.43 6.03
CA ARG A 450 -28.16 29.89 6.18
C ARG A 450 -28.42 30.52 7.55
N ARG A 451 -27.75 30.06 8.61
CA ARG A 451 -27.80 30.71 9.94
C ARG A 451 -27.17 32.10 9.90
N GLY A 452 -26.04 32.28 9.20
CA GLY A 452 -25.42 33.58 8.97
C GLY A 452 -26.28 34.53 8.11
N ALA A 453 -26.89 34.03 7.04
CA ALA A 453 -27.78 34.81 6.18
C ALA A 453 -29.08 35.24 6.89
N ARG A 454 -29.63 34.42 7.79
CA ARG A 454 -30.76 34.79 8.66
C ARG A 454 -30.36 35.87 9.67
N ALA A 455 -29.15 35.82 10.23
CA ALA A 455 -28.63 36.87 11.11
C ALA A 455 -28.39 38.20 10.37
N ALA A 456 -27.98 38.16 9.09
CA ALA A 456 -27.86 39.34 8.24
C ALA A 456 -29.24 39.91 7.81
N ALA A 457 -30.24 39.06 7.57
CA ALA A 457 -31.61 39.50 7.29
C ALA A 457 -32.28 40.16 8.51
N ALA A 458 -31.94 39.73 9.73
CA ALA A 458 -32.35 40.41 10.97
C ALA A 458 -31.73 41.82 11.14
N ALA A 459 -30.69 42.16 10.37
CA ALA A 459 -30.06 43.49 10.39
C ALA A 459 -30.72 44.51 9.44
N ALA A 460 -31.65 44.11 8.57
CA ALA A 460 -32.39 45.00 7.70
C ALA A 460 -33.65 45.55 8.43
N ALA A 461 -33.43 46.40 9.43
CA ALA A 461 -34.54 47.07 10.09
C ALA A 461 -35.25 48.05 9.12
N PRO A 462 -36.60 48.10 9.10
CA PRO A 462 -37.34 48.99 8.22
C PRO A 462 -37.09 50.47 8.54
N VAL A 463 -37.19 51.32 7.52
CA VAL A 463 -37.05 52.80 7.64
C VAL A 463 -38.29 53.42 8.30
N GLU A 464 -39.47 52.86 8.03
CA GLU A 464 -40.76 53.27 8.59
C GLU A 464 -41.44 52.07 9.29
N PRO A 465 -41.02 51.72 10.52
CA PRO A 465 -41.59 50.60 11.25
C PRO A 465 -43.04 50.89 11.71
N ARG A 466 -43.93 49.92 11.52
CA ARG A 466 -45.29 49.97 12.08
C ARG A 466 -45.25 49.75 13.61
N PRO A 467 -46.18 50.34 14.40
CA PRO A 467 -46.22 50.14 15.86
C PRO A 467 -46.27 48.67 16.29
N ALA A 468 -47.03 47.82 15.57
CA ALA A 468 -47.09 46.39 15.85
C ALA A 468 -45.72 45.68 15.67
N TRP A 469 -44.94 46.11 14.66
CA TRP A 469 -43.60 45.58 14.43
C TRP A 469 -42.64 46.02 15.55
N LEU A 470 -42.73 47.27 16.00
CA LEU A 470 -41.93 47.76 17.12
C LEU A 470 -42.22 46.98 18.41
N ARG A 471 -43.50 46.77 18.74
CA ARG A 471 -43.88 45.99 19.94
C ARG A 471 -43.40 44.54 19.86
N HIS A 472 -43.60 43.88 18.73
CA HIS A 472 -43.15 42.51 18.55
C HIS A 472 -41.62 42.40 18.63
N THR A 473 -40.91 43.27 17.93
CA THR A 473 -39.44 43.29 17.91
C THR A 473 -38.85 43.66 19.27
N ALA A 474 -39.47 44.58 20.01
CA ALA A 474 -39.04 44.93 21.37
C ALA A 474 -39.12 43.73 22.32
N ARG A 475 -40.24 42.99 22.30
CA ARG A 475 -40.39 41.75 23.10
C ARG A 475 -39.34 40.71 22.75
N GLU A 476 -39.14 40.45 21.46
CA GLU A 476 -38.16 39.46 21.00
C GLU A 476 -36.73 39.84 21.38
N GLU A 477 -36.34 41.10 21.22
CA GLU A 477 -34.99 41.57 21.51
C GLU A 477 -34.71 41.62 23.01
N LEU A 478 -35.69 42.00 23.84
CA LEU A 478 -35.57 41.94 25.30
C LEU A 478 -35.46 40.50 25.80
N ALA A 479 -36.33 39.59 25.34
CA ALA A 479 -36.22 38.17 25.67
C ALA A 479 -34.85 37.60 25.25
N ALA A 480 -34.35 37.98 24.07
CA ALA A 480 -33.04 37.56 23.60
C ALA A 480 -31.87 38.15 24.40
N LEU A 481 -32.04 39.34 25.00
CA LEU A 481 -31.06 39.92 25.94
C LEU A 481 -31.09 39.17 27.28
N THR A 482 -32.27 38.92 27.85
CA THR A 482 -32.43 38.16 29.09
C THR A 482 -31.78 36.78 28.98
N VAL A 483 -32.07 36.04 27.90
CA VAL A 483 -31.44 34.74 27.62
C VAL A 483 -29.93 34.87 27.41
N ALA A 484 -29.44 35.97 26.85
CA ALA A 484 -27.99 36.19 26.69
C ALA A 484 -27.28 36.49 28.04
N LEU A 485 -28.02 36.92 29.06
CA LEU A 485 -27.50 37.20 30.40
C LEU A 485 -27.51 35.97 31.32
N GLU A 486 -28.41 35.00 31.11
CA GLU A 486 -28.53 33.77 31.92
C GLU A 486 -27.25 32.90 31.99
N PRO A 487 -26.48 32.67 30.91
CA PRO A 487 -25.34 31.74 30.93
C PRO A 487 -23.97 32.43 31.02
N ALA A 488 -23.89 33.70 31.42
CA ALA A 488 -22.69 34.52 31.27
C ALA A 488 -21.55 34.22 32.28
N THR A 489 -20.99 33.01 32.25
CA THR A 489 -19.69 32.70 32.88
C THR A 489 -18.56 33.05 31.90
N GLY A 490 -17.73 34.04 32.25
CA GLY A 490 -16.56 34.45 31.44
C GLY A 490 -16.61 35.85 30.80
N LEU A 491 -17.64 36.67 31.05
CA LEU A 491 -17.65 38.09 30.68
C LEU A 491 -16.81 38.94 31.64
N SER A 492 -16.20 40.02 31.13
CA SER A 492 -15.62 41.03 32.01
C SER A 492 -16.72 41.71 32.84
N GLU A 493 -16.40 42.10 34.07
CA GLU A 493 -17.37 42.72 34.96
C GLU A 493 -18.01 43.98 34.35
N ALA A 494 -17.21 44.77 33.61
CA ALA A 494 -17.66 45.96 32.90
C ALA A 494 -18.66 45.64 31.76
N ALA A 495 -18.43 44.58 30.99
CA ALA A 495 -19.33 44.17 29.92
C ALA A 495 -20.67 43.64 30.47
N ARG A 496 -20.61 42.88 31.58
CA ARG A 496 -21.78 42.40 32.30
C ARG A 496 -22.59 43.58 32.86
N ARG A 497 -21.94 44.53 33.53
CA ARG A 497 -22.59 45.73 34.08
C ARG A 497 -23.31 46.53 32.99
N ARG A 498 -22.63 46.79 31.87
CA ARG A 498 -23.21 47.51 30.72
C ARG A 498 -24.43 46.79 30.12
N ALA A 499 -24.40 45.46 30.04
CA ALA A 499 -25.51 44.69 29.51
C ALA A 499 -26.75 44.72 30.44
N TRP A 500 -26.53 44.67 31.76
CA TRP A 500 -27.57 44.88 32.77
C TRP A 500 -28.14 46.31 32.73
N GLU A 501 -27.29 47.33 32.67
CA GLU A 501 -27.74 48.73 32.54
C GLU A 501 -28.60 48.96 31.29
N CYS A 502 -28.28 48.30 30.19
CA CYS A 502 -29.10 48.33 28.98
C CYS A 502 -30.44 47.60 29.15
N LEU A 503 -30.46 46.46 29.88
CA LEU A 503 -31.69 45.73 30.17
C LEU A 503 -32.61 46.57 31.07
N ASP A 504 -32.08 47.11 32.17
CA ASP A 504 -32.83 47.95 33.11
C ASP A 504 -33.42 49.17 32.41
N ALA A 505 -32.61 49.89 31.62
CA ALA A 505 -33.07 51.07 30.89
C ALA A 505 -34.10 50.71 29.80
N ALA A 506 -33.97 49.55 29.16
CA ALA A 506 -34.97 49.09 28.19
C ALA A 506 -36.29 48.70 28.87
N ALA A 507 -36.25 48.06 30.05
CA ALA A 507 -37.43 47.73 30.85
C ALA A 507 -38.15 49.00 31.31
N LEU A 508 -37.43 49.99 31.86
CA LEU A 508 -38.02 51.28 32.27
C LEU A 508 -38.78 52.01 31.15
N LEU A 509 -38.39 51.82 29.89
CA LEU A 509 -39.02 52.50 28.76
C LEU A 509 -40.35 51.87 28.32
N ILE A 510 -40.58 50.60 28.62
CA ILE A 510 -41.69 49.84 28.02
C ILE A 510 -42.44 48.93 29.00
N ASP A 511 -41.94 48.72 30.21
CA ASP A 511 -42.51 47.90 31.30
C ASP A 511 -42.36 48.71 32.61
N GLY A 512 -43.00 49.87 32.66
CA GLY A 512 -42.98 50.78 33.79
C GLY A 512 -43.71 50.20 35.01
N ASP A 513 -44.72 49.37 34.77
CA ASP A 513 -45.49 48.68 35.81
C ASP A 513 -44.76 47.43 36.38
N SER A 514 -43.64 47.04 35.76
CA SER A 514 -42.79 45.90 36.17
C SER A 514 -43.53 44.55 36.23
N ASP A 515 -44.51 44.35 35.34
CA ASP A 515 -45.32 43.13 35.25
C ASP A 515 -44.80 42.15 34.18
N GLY A 516 -43.72 42.52 33.46
CA GLY A 516 -43.12 41.72 32.40
C GLY A 516 -43.86 41.82 31.07
N LEU A 517 -44.85 42.70 30.95
CA LEU A 517 -45.56 43.03 29.72
C LEU A 517 -45.08 44.39 29.18
N ILE A 518 -45.47 44.68 27.93
CA ILE A 518 -45.18 46.01 27.36
C ILE A 518 -46.41 46.87 27.62
N ASP A 519 -46.22 48.02 28.27
CA ASP A 519 -47.26 48.99 28.57
C ASP A 519 -47.98 49.45 27.30
N ASP A 520 -49.30 49.59 27.39
CA ASP A 520 -50.13 49.99 26.25
C ASP A 520 -49.84 51.41 25.75
N ASP A 521 -49.34 52.28 26.64
CA ASP A 521 -48.97 53.68 26.37
C ASP A 521 -47.51 53.85 25.90
N ALA A 522 -46.73 52.77 25.82
CA ALA A 522 -45.35 52.81 25.33
C ALA A 522 -45.26 53.44 23.92
N THR A 523 -44.62 54.59 23.83
CA THR A 523 -44.55 55.37 22.59
C THR A 523 -43.67 54.67 21.53
N PRO A 524 -43.87 54.93 20.23
CA PRO A 524 -43.01 54.40 19.18
C PRO A 524 -41.51 54.75 19.35
N ALA A 525 -41.21 55.92 19.94
CA ALA A 525 -39.85 56.32 20.30
C ALA A 525 -39.30 55.49 21.46
N SER A 526 -40.10 55.23 22.50
CA SER A 526 -39.72 54.36 23.63
C SER A 526 -39.45 52.92 23.16
N LEU A 527 -40.33 52.36 22.31
CA LEU A 527 -40.15 51.02 21.75
C LEU A 527 -38.90 50.90 20.88
N ALA A 528 -38.64 51.88 20.02
CA ALA A 528 -37.43 51.92 19.21
C ALA A 528 -36.17 52.06 20.08
N CYS A 529 -36.23 52.85 21.15
CA CYS A 529 -35.13 53.02 22.11
C CYS A 529 -34.84 51.71 22.87
N ALA A 530 -35.88 51.01 23.35
CA ALA A 530 -35.74 49.72 24.00
C ALA A 530 -35.13 48.66 23.08
N ILE A 531 -35.51 48.61 21.79
CA ILE A 531 -34.88 47.72 20.79
C ILE A 531 -33.39 48.04 20.63
N VAL A 532 -33.02 49.32 20.57
CA VAL A 532 -31.62 49.75 20.44
C VAL A 532 -30.81 49.30 21.66
N LEU A 533 -31.32 49.56 22.88
CA LEU A 533 -30.68 49.16 24.13
C LEU A 533 -30.55 47.64 24.24
N ALA A 534 -31.60 46.89 23.91
CA ALA A 534 -31.58 45.42 23.91
C ALA A 534 -30.51 44.84 22.97
N ARG A 535 -30.40 45.40 21.75
CA ARG A 535 -29.39 45.00 20.76
C ARG A 535 -27.96 45.33 21.20
N VAL A 536 -27.75 46.51 21.79
CA VAL A 536 -26.43 46.89 22.31
C VAL A 536 -26.06 46.05 23.53
N GLY A 537 -26.98 45.87 24.49
CA GLY A 537 -26.78 45.02 25.66
C GLY A 537 -26.41 43.59 25.27
N ARG A 538 -27.08 43.02 24.26
CA ARG A 538 -26.78 41.67 23.74
C ARG A 538 -25.41 41.59 23.05
N THR A 539 -24.97 42.70 22.44
CA THR A 539 -23.62 42.80 21.87
C THR A 539 -22.57 42.88 22.98
N ALA A 540 -22.83 43.65 24.05
CA ALA A 540 -21.99 43.72 25.24
C ALA A 540 -21.90 42.37 25.97
N ALA A 541 -23.00 41.63 26.04
CA ALA A 541 -23.05 40.28 26.60
C ALA A 541 -22.29 39.22 25.78
N ARG A 542 -21.78 39.55 24.57
CA ARG A 542 -21.05 38.62 23.69
C ARG A 542 -19.61 39.05 23.38
N LYS A 543 -19.28 40.33 23.53
CA LYS A 543 -18.00 40.91 23.15
C LYS A 543 -17.56 41.99 24.15
N SER A 544 -16.35 41.88 24.67
CA SER A 544 -15.79 42.83 25.64
C SER A 544 -15.54 44.25 25.08
N SER A 545 -15.46 44.42 23.76
CA SER A 545 -15.29 45.71 23.07
C SER A 545 -16.58 46.22 22.41
N ALA A 546 -17.66 46.29 23.20
CA ALA A 546 -18.96 46.76 22.71
C ALA A 546 -18.86 48.18 22.13
N ALA A 547 -19.52 48.41 20.99
CA ALA A 547 -19.55 49.71 20.36
C ALA A 547 -20.23 50.74 21.27
N THR A 548 -19.59 51.90 21.44
CA THR A 548 -20.11 53.03 22.23
C THR A 548 -21.22 53.80 21.52
N HIS A 549 -21.37 53.61 20.20
CA HIS A 549 -22.31 54.33 19.36
C HIS A 549 -23.09 53.39 18.43
N VAL A 550 -24.27 53.80 18.01
CA VAL A 550 -25.13 53.10 17.05
C VAL A 550 -25.24 53.86 15.73
N CYS A 551 -25.81 53.23 14.71
CA CYS A 551 -25.98 53.88 13.41
C CYS A 551 -26.84 55.15 13.51
N HIS A 552 -26.25 56.29 13.19
CA HIS A 552 -26.93 57.58 13.20
C HIS A 552 -28.10 57.66 12.20
N ARG A 553 -28.05 56.93 11.08
CA ARG A 553 -29.14 56.97 10.09
C ARG A 553 -30.35 56.18 10.57
N ASN A 554 -30.14 54.94 10.99
CA ASN A 554 -31.19 54.14 11.60
C ASN A 554 -30.61 53.41 12.81
N PRO A 555 -30.88 53.88 14.05
CA PRO A 555 -30.41 53.24 15.27
C PRO A 555 -30.75 51.75 15.36
N LEU A 556 -31.85 51.31 14.72
CA LEU A 556 -32.26 49.92 14.68
C LEU A 556 -31.27 49.03 13.89
N HIS A 557 -30.39 49.58 13.05
CA HIS A 557 -29.32 48.79 12.42
C HIS A 557 -28.25 48.29 13.42
N GLY A 558 -28.24 48.83 14.64
CA GLY A 558 -27.31 48.44 15.69
C GLY A 558 -25.98 49.20 15.66
N ALA A 559 -24.92 48.54 16.16
CA ALA A 559 -23.61 49.14 16.42
C ALA A 559 -22.99 49.84 15.20
N ALA A 560 -22.42 51.03 15.44
CA ALA A 560 -21.65 51.74 14.44
C ALA A 560 -20.22 51.18 14.33
N THR A 561 -19.67 51.17 13.11
CA THR A 561 -18.34 50.65 12.80
C THR A 561 -17.35 51.75 12.37
N GLY A 562 -17.80 52.99 12.27
CA GLY A 562 -16.96 54.15 11.90
C GLY A 562 -17.77 55.35 11.41
N PRO A 563 -17.13 56.50 11.14
CA PRO A 563 -17.79 57.69 10.64
C PRO A 563 -18.34 57.52 9.20
N ALA A 564 -19.42 58.23 8.88
CA ALA A 564 -19.95 58.32 7.53
C ALA A 564 -19.03 59.19 6.62
N GLY A 565 -18.29 58.55 5.71
CA GLY A 565 -17.54 59.21 4.63
C GLY A 565 -16.21 59.89 5.04
N LYS A 566 -15.31 60.08 4.06
CA LYS A 566 -14.08 60.87 4.23
C LYS A 566 -14.43 62.37 4.24
N ARG A 567 -13.88 63.12 5.19
CA ARG A 567 -14.08 64.56 5.34
C ARG A 567 -13.52 65.29 4.10
N PRO A 568 -14.25 66.22 3.46
CA PRO A 568 -13.65 67.13 2.49
C PRO A 568 -12.65 68.04 3.23
N ALA A 569 -11.43 68.16 2.71
CA ALA A 569 -10.41 69.03 3.30
C ALA A 569 -10.88 70.50 3.26
N GLY A 570 -10.95 71.17 4.41
CA GLY A 570 -11.19 72.62 4.51
C GLY A 570 -12.56 73.08 5.05
N GLY A 571 -13.51 72.18 5.33
CA GLY A 571 -14.82 72.58 5.86
C GLY A 571 -14.88 72.68 7.40
N ARG A 572 -15.20 73.88 7.94
CA ARG A 572 -15.71 74.06 9.31
C ARG A 572 -17.19 73.63 9.34
N GLY A 573 -17.43 72.31 9.37
CA GLY A 573 -18.76 71.70 9.46
C GLY A 573 -18.78 70.57 10.48
N ALA A 574 -19.98 70.24 10.97
CA ALA A 574 -20.28 69.35 12.10
C ALA A 574 -19.48 68.03 12.15
N ALA A 575 -19.22 67.53 13.37
CA ALA A 575 -18.48 66.30 13.64
C ALA A 575 -19.04 65.09 12.85
N PRO A 576 -18.17 64.18 12.37
CA PRO A 576 -18.60 63.04 11.55
C PRO A 576 -19.47 62.08 12.37
N ARG A 577 -20.66 61.77 11.87
CA ARG A 577 -21.65 60.95 12.60
C ARG A 577 -21.39 59.45 12.40
N PRO A 578 -21.48 58.61 13.45
CA PRO A 578 -21.17 57.19 13.38
C PRO A 578 -22.24 56.40 12.62
N VAL A 579 -21.85 55.49 11.73
CA VAL A 579 -22.78 54.63 10.96
C VAL A 579 -22.34 53.16 10.98
N CYS A 580 -23.28 52.24 10.74
CA CYS A 580 -22.98 50.82 10.56
C CYS A 580 -22.26 50.56 9.23
N ALA A 581 -21.67 49.37 9.08
CA ALA A 581 -20.91 48.99 7.88
C ALA A 581 -21.73 49.12 6.58
N ALA A 582 -23.00 48.71 6.60
CA ALA A 582 -23.90 48.82 5.44
C ALA A 582 -24.17 50.29 5.06
N CYS A 583 -24.46 51.15 6.02
CA CYS A 583 -24.69 52.59 5.76
C CYS A 583 -23.41 53.35 5.38
N ARG A 584 -22.23 52.76 5.60
CA ARG A 584 -20.95 53.31 5.12
C ARG A 584 -20.75 53.02 3.64
N GLU A 585 -21.20 51.87 3.14
CA GLU A 585 -21.12 51.47 1.74
C GLU A 585 -22.24 52.07 0.89
N THR A 586 -23.47 52.04 1.40
CA THR A 586 -24.64 52.61 0.73
C THR A 586 -25.44 53.42 1.74
N PRO A 587 -25.41 54.77 1.67
CA PRO A 587 -26.07 55.59 2.67
C PRO A 587 -27.60 55.42 2.63
N GLY A 588 -28.18 54.75 3.63
CA GLY A 588 -29.64 54.49 3.71
C GLY A 588 -30.46 55.68 4.22
N GLU A 589 -31.79 55.59 4.22
CA GLU A 589 -32.65 56.65 4.75
C GLU A 589 -32.61 56.74 6.29
N MET A 590 -33.04 57.88 6.83
CA MET A 590 -33.12 58.08 8.28
C MET A 590 -34.36 57.38 8.84
N LEU A 591 -34.25 56.72 10.01
CA LEU A 591 -35.39 56.12 10.70
C LEU A 591 -36.50 57.17 10.92
N ARG A 592 -37.71 56.84 10.50
CA ARG A 592 -38.90 57.66 10.72
C ARG A 592 -39.91 56.88 11.55
N LEU A 593 -40.35 57.47 12.65
CA LEU A 593 -41.28 56.82 13.57
C LEU A 593 -42.67 57.45 13.44
N PRO A 594 -43.75 56.66 13.63
CA PRO A 594 -45.10 57.19 13.62
C PRO A 594 -45.31 58.08 14.86
N GLY A 595 -45.84 59.28 14.66
CA GLY A 595 -46.16 60.21 15.73
C GLY A 595 -47.15 61.30 15.28
N PRO A 596 -47.70 62.09 16.21
CA PRO A 596 -48.47 63.27 15.86
C PRO A 596 -47.54 64.31 15.19
N ASP A 597 -47.92 64.80 14.02
CA ASP A 597 -47.26 65.96 13.41
C ASP A 597 -47.68 67.27 14.10
N ALA A 598 -47.10 68.39 13.68
CA ALA A 598 -47.42 69.72 14.21
C ALA A 598 -48.90 70.12 14.06
N SER A 599 -49.70 69.35 13.31
CA SER A 599 -51.15 69.53 13.12
C SER A 599 -52.02 68.47 13.82
N GLY A 600 -51.41 67.56 14.59
CA GLY A 600 -52.09 66.49 15.31
C GLY A 600 -52.45 65.26 14.45
N ARG A 601 -52.04 65.20 13.17
CA ARG A 601 -52.23 64.00 12.33
C ARG A 601 -51.10 63.01 12.53
N ARG A 602 -51.44 61.71 12.49
CA ARG A 602 -50.44 60.64 12.53
C ARG A 602 -49.64 60.62 11.23
N SER A 603 -48.36 60.96 11.30
CA SER A 603 -47.42 60.84 10.17
C SER A 603 -46.08 60.25 10.63
N HIS A 604 -45.25 59.80 9.67
CA HIS A 604 -43.89 59.37 9.97
C HIS A 604 -42.94 60.56 9.93
N SER A 605 -42.33 60.88 11.06
CA SER A 605 -41.31 61.92 11.17
C SER A 605 -39.96 61.32 11.58
N PRO A 606 -38.83 61.93 11.18
CA PRO A 606 -37.51 61.45 11.57
C PRO A 606 -37.37 61.31 13.09
N TYR A 607 -36.74 60.22 13.55
CA TYR A 607 -36.58 59.94 14.97
C TYR A 607 -35.97 61.09 15.83
N PRO A 608 -35.09 62.00 15.31
CA PRO A 608 -34.58 63.11 16.10
C PRO A 608 -35.65 64.14 16.49
N GLY A 609 -36.80 64.14 15.81
CA GLY A 609 -37.92 65.03 16.08
C GLY A 609 -38.93 64.48 17.10
N HIS A 610 -38.74 63.25 17.60
CA HIS A 610 -39.59 62.66 18.63
C HIS A 610 -39.12 63.07 20.02
N PRO A 611 -40.04 63.28 20.99
CA PRO A 611 -39.65 63.51 22.38
C PRO A 611 -39.02 62.25 23.00
N GLY A 612 -38.18 62.46 24.01
CA GLY A 612 -37.57 61.38 24.80
C GLY A 612 -36.13 61.02 24.42
N PRO A 613 -35.53 60.04 25.14
CA PRO A 613 -34.09 59.76 25.09
C PRO A 613 -33.57 59.33 23.71
N LEU A 614 -34.40 58.72 22.87
CA LEU A 614 -33.98 58.27 21.53
C LEU A 614 -33.42 59.41 20.66
N ALA A 615 -33.94 60.64 20.81
CA ALA A 615 -33.51 61.78 20.02
C ALA A 615 -32.06 62.21 20.31
N THR A 616 -31.51 61.88 21.48
CA THR A 616 -30.15 62.28 21.86
C THR A 616 -29.09 61.52 21.06
N LEU A 617 -29.40 60.31 20.58
CA LEU A 617 -28.56 59.58 19.62
C LEU A 617 -28.27 60.37 18.35
N ALA A 618 -29.17 61.25 17.92
CA ALA A 618 -28.96 62.12 16.75
C ALA A 618 -27.93 63.24 17.01
N LYS A 619 -27.70 63.58 18.29
CA LYS A 619 -26.71 64.54 18.78
C LYS A 619 -25.33 63.91 18.99
N GLY A 620 -25.21 62.60 18.75
CA GLY A 620 -23.96 61.85 18.94
C GLY A 620 -23.79 61.28 20.34
N THR A 621 -24.85 61.23 21.14
CA THR A 621 -24.84 60.62 22.48
C THR A 621 -24.43 59.15 22.42
N GLY A 622 -23.47 58.76 23.26
CA GLY A 622 -23.05 57.37 23.42
C GLY A 622 -24.05 56.56 24.25
N ILE A 623 -23.97 55.24 24.17
CA ILE A 623 -24.97 54.37 24.83
C ILE A 623 -24.96 54.50 26.37
N ASP A 624 -23.81 54.74 26.99
CA ASP A 624 -23.71 54.91 28.45
C ASP A 624 -24.36 56.21 28.95
N GLN A 625 -24.44 57.22 28.09
CA GLN A 625 -25.19 58.44 28.39
C GLN A 625 -26.67 58.27 28.07
N LEU A 626 -27.02 57.50 27.04
CA LEU A 626 -28.42 57.16 26.73
C LEU A 626 -29.09 56.40 27.89
N THR A 627 -28.42 55.39 28.47
CA THR A 627 -28.96 54.66 29.64
C THR A 627 -29.17 55.56 30.83
N ARG A 628 -28.27 56.53 31.06
CA ARG A 628 -28.42 57.55 32.12
C ARG A 628 -29.60 58.48 31.87
N GLU A 629 -29.72 59.03 30.66
CA GLU A 629 -30.83 59.93 30.30
C GLU A 629 -32.20 59.23 30.40
N VAL A 630 -32.26 57.93 30.09
CA VAL A 630 -33.45 57.11 30.34
C VAL A 630 -33.75 57.08 31.84
N ARG A 631 -32.80 56.68 32.69
CA ARG A 631 -33.00 56.61 34.14
C ARG A 631 -33.42 57.96 34.74
N GLU A 632 -32.78 59.06 34.33
CA GLU A 632 -33.11 60.43 34.74
C GLU A 632 -34.53 60.83 34.33
N SER A 633 -34.99 60.43 33.13
CA SER A 633 -36.35 60.72 32.65
C SER A 633 -37.44 60.05 33.50
N PHE A 634 -37.10 58.98 34.22
CA PHE A 634 -37.99 58.25 35.13
C PHE A 634 -37.66 58.48 36.61
N GLY A 635 -36.79 59.45 36.94
CA GLY A 635 -36.47 59.81 38.33
C GLY A 635 -35.60 58.81 39.10
N VAL A 636 -34.93 57.90 38.39
CA VAL A 636 -34.02 56.89 38.94
C VAL A 636 -32.57 57.42 38.78
N ASN A 637 -31.82 57.56 39.87
CA ASN A 637 -30.40 58.00 39.85
C ASN A 637 -29.42 56.85 40.00
#